data_AF-A0A7H9I104-F1
#
_entry.id   AF-A0A7H9I104-F1
#
_cell.length_a   1.000
_cell.length_b   1.000
_cell.length_c   1.000
_cell.angle_alpha   90.00
_cell.angle_beta   90.00
_cell.angle_gamma   90.00
#
_symmetry.space_group_name_H-M   'P 1'
#
loop_
_entity.id
_entity.type
_entity.pdbx_description
1 polymer ?
#
loop_
_entity_poly.entity_id
_entity_poly.type
_entity_poly.pdbx_seq_one_letter_code
_entity_poly.pdbx_strand_id
1 'polypeptide(L)'
;MPSIVDKSVFEYGGKTLVAVTPDYSTLCVASKNGLAKLLQLDKPEEEPEVLEISRNLNSLKCDASEGYLITTLNGDAFRLDPKSQSDKLLGRSALPLRDGCIIHFGKTAVLGGDDLELLVIDLEEETLRKSSIKVDEQISQMSYAPQTNLLSISFINGKVQFFSVSSTRPHKVHELTGYIAANTYRSVLNDESSADTLNASGVNVGGDSLDEATEQISDPEFCDENRICTRVSWHPNGLYFALPCADCTIKIFNIKGYALTKTLKDSVVSVAKLIDLQFDPLTGSYIASVDINNNLLIWNWHTSEIVYRKSFKHKITNFVWRGQADNKTLDIILGTWTGDIIHIKGAVEAVLATNADGDSKAREQQQQKQQHNGLFVDSDLDDSEVDGSPANADVQAEKSDSEDIFAPNADEGKRRYPFENDDGFIDDDDGAGYVSHKKGRQNSPNIQMTTQVSNAMVSQYPSFRYKPVSQGATPFGRGGRRYMTMNNVGYVSVVKNNEQNSVTVSFFDIGRFREYHFEDLFGYDVCSLNEEGTLLGQSKTGMLHYRSHKMIHSNWTKVVPLAQGERITSIAATPSRIFVGTSHGYMRIFNQHGLPLAVEKVSPVVALTAHDYKVFAVHYSPYHGISYSLFELSPAGSKYYQRECPLPISLPQLHLTSEDNGDKQFTKFNPLGLKSLFFSAYGDPCLFGSDNVLLILSKWRSPSESRWLPVLDADMELWKMSGGKNDTQVHVWPLGLNYDTLNCILVKGKTIWPEFPLPLPSEMEMRIPILVKSRIAEEEEKRKSKAEDTIEDGTSDGADEGKQNEEIVIPPTMAAEEELLRSKVLSDLLKDSIENDGEIFGNENEILNSLNWSYDKALLRLFAGACSEQNMELATSLVKEIKQDKALIAATKIAERAELPVLVKKINETREARFEEQIK
;
A
#
# COMPACT_ATOMS: atom_id res chain seq x y z
N MET A 1 18.28 -42.39 21.69
CA MET A 1 17.48 -41.51 20.81
C MET A 1 17.44 -40.14 21.45
N PRO A 2 17.61 -39.06 20.67
CA PRO A 2 17.62 -37.71 21.21
C PRO A 2 16.27 -37.35 21.84
N SER A 3 16.30 -36.69 22.99
CA SER A 3 15.09 -36.21 23.66
C SER A 3 14.79 -34.79 23.21
N ILE A 4 13.56 -34.54 22.74
CA ILE A 4 13.11 -33.22 22.27
C ILE A 4 12.26 -32.60 23.38
N VAL A 5 12.59 -31.37 23.76
CA VAL A 5 11.86 -30.58 24.77
C VAL A 5 11.43 -29.27 24.15
N ASP A 6 10.12 -29.06 24.04
CA ASP A 6 9.52 -27.81 23.61
C ASP A 6 9.25 -26.93 24.83
N LYS A 7 9.79 -25.71 24.85
CA LYS A 7 9.59 -24.75 25.95
C LYS A 7 9.08 -23.43 25.38
N SER A 8 7.90 -23.01 25.82
CA SER A 8 7.38 -21.69 25.46
C SER A 8 8.10 -20.61 26.26
N VAL A 9 8.70 -19.65 25.56
CA VAL A 9 9.50 -18.57 26.17
C VAL A 9 8.74 -17.25 26.14
N PHE A 10 7.94 -16.99 25.11
CA PHE A 10 7.14 -15.78 24.95
C PHE A 10 5.68 -16.08 24.65
N GLU A 11 4.76 -15.69 25.55
CA GLU A 11 3.31 -15.94 25.41
C GLU A 11 2.66 -15.22 24.22
N TYR A 12 3.20 -14.07 23.80
CA TYR A 12 2.63 -13.24 22.71
C TYR A 12 3.16 -13.60 21.31
N GLY A 13 3.99 -14.65 21.19
CA GLY A 13 4.59 -15.11 19.93
C GLY A 13 5.47 -14.09 19.19
N GLY A 14 6.00 -14.49 18.03
CA GLY A 14 6.85 -13.65 17.16
C GLY A 14 8.25 -14.22 16.89
N LYS A 15 8.92 -13.67 15.86
CA LYS A 15 10.28 -14.04 15.44
C LYS A 15 11.23 -14.05 16.63
N THR A 16 11.69 -15.25 17.01
CA THR A 16 12.56 -15.46 18.16
C THR A 16 13.93 -15.93 17.70
N LEU A 17 14.98 -15.18 18.00
CA LEU A 17 16.36 -15.57 17.69
C LEU A 17 17.05 -16.11 18.93
N VAL A 18 17.90 -17.11 18.73
CA VAL A 18 18.67 -17.76 19.80
C VAL A 18 20.17 -17.57 19.58
N ALA A 19 20.91 -17.29 20.67
CA ALA A 19 22.36 -17.25 20.69
C ALA A 19 22.89 -17.80 22.01
N VAL A 20 23.94 -18.61 21.98
CA VAL A 20 24.57 -19.20 23.17
C VAL A 20 25.92 -18.53 23.45
N THR A 21 26.28 -18.43 24.73
CA THR A 21 27.64 -18.03 25.13
C THR A 21 28.67 -19.08 24.68
N PRO A 22 29.93 -18.67 24.41
CA PRO A 22 30.99 -19.62 24.06
C PRO A 22 31.20 -20.75 25.09
N ASP A 23 30.88 -20.48 26.36
CA ASP A 23 30.98 -21.43 27.46
C ASP A 23 29.77 -22.39 27.57
N TYR A 24 28.77 -22.26 26.67
CA TYR A 24 27.53 -23.04 26.64
C TYR A 24 26.66 -22.98 27.92
N SER A 25 26.95 -22.03 28.81
CA SER A 25 26.28 -21.88 30.10
C SER A 25 24.98 -21.08 30.00
N THR A 26 24.95 -20.04 29.17
CA THR A 26 23.82 -19.09 29.08
C THR A 26 23.28 -19.03 27.65
N LEU A 27 21.97 -19.17 27.50
CA LEU A 27 21.24 -19.00 26.25
C LEU A 27 20.50 -17.67 26.26
N CYS A 28 20.80 -16.79 25.31
CA CYS A 28 20.00 -15.60 25.05
C CYS A 28 18.92 -15.92 24.01
N VAL A 29 17.67 -15.68 24.39
CA VAL A 29 16.50 -15.85 23.53
C VAL A 29 15.86 -14.48 23.37
N ALA A 30 15.98 -13.90 22.17
CA ALA A 30 15.52 -12.55 21.88
C ALA A 30 14.30 -12.57 20.96
N SER A 31 13.24 -11.88 21.36
CA SER A 31 12.03 -11.70 20.56
C SER A 31 12.06 -10.36 19.82
N LYS A 32 11.56 -10.37 18.58
CA LYS A 32 11.26 -9.16 17.80
C LYS A 32 10.42 -8.13 18.55
N ASN A 33 9.61 -8.54 19.53
CA ASN A 33 8.72 -7.68 20.31
C ASN A 33 9.45 -6.79 21.34
N GLY A 34 10.78 -6.86 21.43
CA GLY A 34 11.58 -5.99 22.29
C GLY A 34 11.91 -6.59 23.65
N LEU A 35 11.92 -7.92 23.77
CA LEU A 35 12.28 -8.61 25.00
C LEU A 35 13.34 -9.68 24.70
N ALA A 36 14.37 -9.75 25.53
CA ALA A 36 15.33 -10.85 25.58
C ALA A 36 15.25 -11.55 26.92
N LYS A 37 15.36 -12.88 26.92
CA LYS A 37 15.44 -13.71 28.14
C LYS A 37 16.75 -14.46 28.14
N LEU A 38 17.52 -14.34 29.22
CA LEU A 38 18.73 -15.12 29.45
C LEU A 38 18.37 -16.36 30.28
N LEU A 39 18.51 -17.54 29.67
CA LEU A 39 18.26 -18.82 30.32
C LEU A 39 19.59 -19.46 30.70
N GLN A 40 19.76 -19.75 31.98
CA GLN A 40 20.87 -20.57 32.48
C GLN A 40 20.62 -22.03 32.10
N LEU A 41 21.45 -22.56 31.21
CA LEU A 41 21.30 -23.89 30.65
C LEU A 41 21.73 -25.00 31.62
N ASP A 42 22.55 -24.66 32.62
CA ASP A 42 23.00 -25.57 33.68
C ASP A 42 21.98 -25.70 34.82
N LYS A 43 21.08 -24.71 34.96
CA LYS A 43 20.01 -24.67 35.96
C LYS A 43 18.68 -24.31 35.30
N PRO A 44 18.03 -25.26 34.60
CA PRO A 44 16.80 -24.98 33.85
C PRO A 44 15.59 -24.62 34.73
N GLU A 45 15.67 -24.83 36.04
CA GLU A 45 14.65 -24.49 37.04
C GLU A 45 14.72 -23.03 37.53
N GLU A 46 15.83 -22.33 37.28
CA GLU A 46 16.02 -20.94 37.69
C GLU A 46 15.21 -20.00 36.78
N GLU A 47 14.59 -18.96 37.35
CA GLU A 47 13.83 -17.99 36.58
C GLU A 47 14.76 -17.23 35.61
N PRO A 48 14.36 -17.08 34.33
CA PRO A 48 15.20 -16.41 33.35
C PRO A 48 15.29 -14.92 33.64
N GLU A 49 16.50 -14.35 33.47
CA GLU A 49 16.68 -12.91 33.54
C GLU A 49 16.06 -12.25 32.30
N VAL A 50 15.20 -11.25 32.52
CA VAL A 50 14.47 -10.56 31.45
C VAL A 50 15.14 -9.21 31.20
N LEU A 51 15.51 -8.97 29.93
CA LEU A 51 16.13 -7.74 29.46
C LEU A 51 15.21 -7.09 28.42
N GLU A 52 14.99 -5.78 28.56
CA GLU A 52 14.31 -4.99 27.54
C GLU A 52 15.29 -4.67 26.42
N ILE A 53 14.90 -4.97 25.18
CA ILE A 53 15.71 -4.71 23.99
C ILE A 53 14.91 -3.91 22.96
N SER A 54 15.60 -3.33 21.99
CA SER A 54 14.94 -2.66 20.88
C SER A 54 14.07 -3.61 20.03
N ARG A 55 12.90 -3.11 19.60
CA ARG A 55 11.97 -3.84 18.73
C ARG A 55 12.53 -4.04 17.31
N ASN A 56 11.96 -4.98 16.56
CA ASN A 56 12.33 -5.28 15.16
C ASN A 56 13.77 -5.79 15.01
N LEU A 57 14.13 -6.76 15.85
CA LEU A 57 15.43 -7.43 15.86
C LEU A 57 15.64 -8.27 14.58
N ASN A 58 16.81 -8.14 13.96
CA ASN A 58 17.16 -8.84 12.74
C ASN A 58 18.30 -9.83 12.90
N SER A 59 19.34 -9.50 13.68
CA SER A 59 20.42 -10.44 14.03
C SER A 59 20.74 -10.37 15.53
N LEU A 60 21.19 -11.52 16.06
CA LEU A 60 21.68 -11.68 17.42
C LEU A 60 23.00 -12.47 17.37
N LYS A 61 24.07 -11.92 17.95
CA LYS A 61 25.37 -12.59 18.11
C LYS A 61 25.88 -12.45 19.53
N CYS A 62 26.51 -13.50 20.04
CA CYS A 62 27.17 -13.46 21.33
C CYS A 62 28.62 -12.99 21.17
N ASP A 63 29.06 -12.18 22.12
CA ASP A 63 30.45 -11.76 22.31
C ASP A 63 31.23 -12.79 23.13
N ALA A 64 32.55 -12.80 22.96
CA ALA A 64 33.47 -13.56 23.80
C ALA A 64 33.44 -13.10 25.27
N SER A 65 32.99 -11.87 25.54
CA SER A 65 32.90 -11.27 26.88
C SER A 65 31.51 -11.30 27.54
N GLU A 66 30.69 -12.31 27.19
CA GLU A 66 29.29 -12.51 27.65
C GLU A 66 28.27 -11.42 27.20
N GLY A 67 28.70 -10.42 26.43
CA GLY A 67 27.80 -9.45 25.81
C GLY A 67 27.05 -10.01 24.58
N TYR A 68 26.01 -9.31 24.13
CA TYR A 68 25.29 -9.64 22.90
C TYR A 68 25.24 -8.45 21.95
N LEU A 69 25.52 -8.69 20.68
CA LEU A 69 25.35 -7.73 19.60
C LEU A 69 23.98 -7.95 18.95
N ILE A 70 23.20 -6.88 18.90
CA ILE A 70 21.86 -6.84 18.33
C ILE A 70 21.84 -5.85 17.18
N THR A 71 21.35 -6.27 16.02
CA THR A 71 21.02 -5.35 14.91
C THR A 71 19.51 -5.31 14.68
N THR A 72 19.02 -4.14 14.30
CA THR A 72 17.58 -3.90 14.08
C THR A 72 17.28 -3.52 12.64
N LEU A 73 16.05 -3.78 12.20
CA LEU A 73 15.55 -3.32 10.90
C LEU A 73 15.45 -1.80 10.79
N ASN A 74 15.42 -1.09 11.92
CA ASN A 74 15.39 0.37 11.95
C ASN A 74 16.78 1.00 11.69
N GLY A 75 17.83 0.18 11.57
CA GLY A 75 19.19 0.65 11.32
C GLY A 75 20.00 0.91 12.60
N ASP A 76 19.48 0.58 13.78
CA ASP A 76 20.21 0.71 15.05
C ASP A 76 20.96 -0.60 15.40
N ALA A 77 22.17 -0.47 15.95
CA ALA A 77 22.94 -1.56 16.53
C ALA A 77 23.25 -1.32 18.01
N PHE A 78 22.96 -2.30 18.85
CA PHE A 78 23.12 -2.26 20.30
C PHE A 78 24.06 -3.34 20.78
N ARG A 79 24.83 -3.02 21.81
CA ARG A 79 25.54 -3.99 22.65
C ARG A 79 24.78 -4.13 23.97
N LEU A 80 24.33 -5.33 24.25
CA LEU A 80 23.68 -5.71 25.49
C LEU A 80 24.72 -6.36 26.41
N ASP A 81 25.04 -5.68 27.51
CA ASP A 81 25.91 -6.25 28.54
C ASP A 81 25.02 -6.79 29.69
N PRO A 82 24.99 -8.11 29.94
CA PRO A 82 24.07 -8.70 30.92
C PRO A 82 24.28 -8.16 32.34
N LYS A 83 25.53 -7.80 32.69
CA LYS A 83 25.89 -7.24 34.01
C LYS A 83 25.39 -5.82 34.25
N SER A 84 25.16 -5.05 33.18
CA SER A 84 24.76 -3.64 33.28
C SER A 84 23.26 -3.42 33.05
N GLN A 85 22.53 -4.45 32.59
CA GLN A 85 21.10 -4.39 32.23
C GLN A 85 20.72 -3.16 31.37
N SER A 86 21.65 -2.64 30.58
CA SER A 86 21.45 -1.42 29.79
C SER A 86 21.99 -1.60 28.38
N ASP A 87 21.21 -1.15 27.39
CA ASP A 87 21.54 -1.19 25.97
C ASP A 87 22.49 -0.05 25.61
N LYS A 88 23.74 -0.37 25.26
CA LYS A 88 24.70 0.61 24.73
C LYS A 88 24.54 0.70 23.21
N LEU A 89 24.08 1.84 22.71
CA LEU A 89 24.00 2.10 21.27
C LEU A 89 25.42 2.20 20.68
N LEU A 90 25.76 1.29 19.77
CA LEU A 90 27.05 1.28 19.07
C LEU A 90 27.04 2.22 17.86
N GLY A 91 26.00 2.11 17.02
CA GLY A 91 25.92 2.82 15.75
C GLY A 91 24.49 2.89 15.22
N ARG A 92 24.26 3.88 14.36
CA ARG A 92 23.03 4.02 13.59
C ARG A 92 23.38 4.11 12.12
N SER A 93 22.67 3.35 11.30
CA SER A 93 22.64 3.45 9.85
C SER A 93 21.31 4.05 9.41
N ALA A 94 21.28 4.67 8.22
CA ALA A 94 20.07 5.21 7.62
C ALA A 94 19.15 4.12 7.04
N LEU A 95 19.66 2.91 6.83
CA LEU A 95 18.94 1.78 6.27
C LEU A 95 19.03 0.55 7.21
N PRO A 96 18.21 -0.50 7.00
CA PRO A 96 18.19 -1.67 7.86
C PRO A 96 19.59 -2.32 7.99
N LEU A 97 20.00 -2.61 9.23
CA LEU A 97 21.22 -3.37 9.50
C LEU A 97 20.91 -4.87 9.44
N ARG A 98 21.46 -5.53 8.42
CA ARG A 98 21.10 -6.92 8.07
C ARG A 98 21.77 -7.95 8.97
N ASP A 99 23.07 -7.82 9.18
CA ASP A 99 23.81 -8.72 10.07
C ASP A 99 24.96 -7.97 10.74
N GLY A 100 25.48 -8.56 11.81
CA GLY A 100 26.61 -8.03 12.56
C GLY A 100 27.53 -9.17 12.99
N CYS A 101 28.81 -8.87 13.17
CA CYS A 101 29.78 -9.82 13.68
C CYS A 101 30.77 -9.13 14.62
N ILE A 102 31.22 -9.86 15.63
CA ILE A 102 32.24 -9.40 16.57
C ILE A 102 33.56 -10.08 16.18
N ILE A 103 34.59 -9.27 15.99
CA ILE A 103 35.91 -9.71 15.57
C ILE A 103 36.94 -9.42 16.67
N HIS A 104 38.13 -10.01 16.54
CA HIS A 104 39.25 -9.82 17.47
C HIS A 104 38.91 -10.10 18.94
N PHE A 105 38.14 -11.16 19.20
CA PHE A 105 37.76 -11.60 20.56
C PHE A 105 37.04 -10.53 21.40
N GLY A 106 36.09 -9.80 20.79
CA GLY A 106 35.24 -8.84 21.51
C GLY A 106 35.70 -7.38 21.46
N LYS A 107 36.79 -7.12 20.74
CA LYS A 107 37.37 -5.78 20.64
C LYS A 107 36.71 -4.90 19.58
N THR A 108 36.16 -5.49 18.52
CA THR A 108 35.64 -4.71 17.39
C THR A 108 34.34 -5.33 16.89
N ALA A 109 33.31 -4.50 16.69
CA ALA A 109 32.07 -4.89 16.03
C ALA A 109 32.09 -4.44 14.57
N VAL A 110 31.70 -5.35 13.69
CA VAL A 110 31.49 -5.09 12.27
C VAL A 110 30.00 -5.20 11.98
N LEU A 111 29.43 -4.18 11.36
CA LEU A 111 28.01 -4.08 11.04
C LEU A 111 27.84 -3.83 9.55
N GLY A 112 26.80 -4.40 8.97
CA GLY A 112 26.51 -4.23 7.54
C GLY A 112 25.03 -4.38 7.24
N GLY A 113 24.55 -3.61 6.27
CA GLY A 113 23.16 -3.61 5.87
C GLY A 113 22.96 -3.19 4.42
N ASP A 114 21.85 -2.48 4.20
CA ASP A 114 21.41 -2.03 2.88
C ASP A 114 22.09 -0.71 2.45
N ASP A 115 22.92 -0.12 3.30
CA ASP A 115 23.59 1.18 3.18
C ASP A 115 24.88 1.18 2.35
N LEU A 116 25.23 0.04 1.74
CA LEU A 116 26.46 -0.13 0.92
C LEU A 116 27.74 0.23 1.66
N GLU A 117 27.69 0.22 2.99
CA GLU A 117 28.80 0.56 3.88
C GLU A 117 28.94 -0.50 4.96
N LEU A 118 30.19 -0.81 5.29
CA LEU A 118 30.54 -1.68 6.38
C LEU A 118 31.10 -0.83 7.52
N LEU A 119 30.35 -0.80 8.62
CA LEU A 119 30.69 0.00 9.79
C LEU A 119 31.51 -0.85 10.76
N VAL A 120 32.77 -0.46 10.95
CA VAL A 120 33.70 -1.07 11.91
C VAL A 120 33.80 -0.16 13.12
N ILE A 121 33.44 -0.69 14.29
CA ILE A 121 33.36 0.02 15.56
C ILE A 121 34.32 -0.62 16.56
N ASP A 122 35.24 0.18 17.09
CA ASP A 122 36.09 -0.23 18.19
C ASP A 122 35.31 -0.20 19.51
N LEU A 123 35.36 -1.30 20.26
CA LEU A 123 34.65 -1.50 21.52
C LEU A 123 35.54 -1.30 22.74
N GLU A 124 36.87 -1.17 22.59
CA GLU A 124 37.81 -1.02 23.71
C GLU A 124 37.87 0.41 24.28
N GLU A 125 37.68 1.44 23.44
CA GLU A 125 37.74 2.85 23.87
C GLU A 125 36.37 3.35 24.41
N GLU A 126 36.37 4.15 25.50
CA GLU A 126 35.15 4.79 26.01
C GLU A 126 34.45 5.65 24.94
N THR A 127 35.25 6.26 24.06
CA THR A 127 34.79 6.93 22.84
C THR A 127 34.78 5.95 21.68
N LEU A 128 33.59 5.53 21.24
CA LEU A 128 33.41 4.62 20.12
C LEU A 128 34.01 5.21 18.82
N ARG A 129 35.19 4.72 18.41
CA ARG A 129 35.78 5.05 17.12
C ARG A 129 35.06 4.29 16.01
N LYS A 130 34.55 5.04 15.03
CA LYS A 130 33.79 4.50 13.90
C LYS A 130 34.60 4.68 12.62
N SER A 131 34.78 3.61 11.88
CA SER A 131 35.30 3.66 10.51
C SER A 131 34.30 3.00 9.57
N SER A 132 34.05 3.64 8.44
CA SER A 132 33.17 3.12 7.39
C SER A 132 34.00 2.71 6.19
N ILE A 133 33.68 1.54 5.63
CA ILE A 133 34.29 0.99 4.43
C ILE A 133 33.18 0.86 3.39
N LYS A 134 33.35 1.53 2.25
CA LYS A 134 32.38 1.42 1.15
C LYS A 134 32.47 0.05 0.52
N VAL A 135 31.30 -0.51 0.20
CA VAL A 135 31.17 -1.83 -0.41
C VAL A 135 30.33 -1.70 -1.67
N ASP A 136 30.59 -2.57 -2.65
CA ASP A 136 30.00 -2.47 -3.99
C ASP A 136 28.52 -2.90 -4.04
N GLU A 137 28.01 -3.56 -2.99
CA GLU A 137 26.66 -4.14 -2.96
C GLU A 137 26.11 -4.24 -1.52
N GLN A 138 24.79 -4.38 -1.39
CA GLN A 138 24.09 -4.60 -0.13
C GLN A 138 24.48 -5.93 0.54
N ILE A 139 24.66 -5.88 1.86
CA ILE A 139 25.12 -7.01 2.67
C ILE A 139 23.92 -7.85 3.11
N SER A 140 23.99 -9.16 2.89
CA SER A 140 22.96 -10.11 3.36
C SER A 140 23.30 -10.67 4.74
N GLN A 141 24.42 -11.38 4.86
CA GLN A 141 24.89 -12.02 6.10
C GLN A 141 26.42 -12.01 6.16
N MET A 142 26.95 -12.08 7.38
CA MET A 142 28.39 -12.10 7.63
C MET A 142 28.79 -13.14 8.67
N SER A 143 30.06 -13.53 8.63
CA SER A 143 30.64 -14.55 9.51
C SER A 143 32.15 -14.35 9.60
N TYR A 144 32.72 -14.60 10.77
CA TYR A 144 34.14 -14.39 11.05
C TYR A 144 34.80 -15.69 11.53
N ALA A 145 36.02 -15.94 11.04
CA ALA A 145 36.89 -17.02 11.50
C ALA A 145 38.01 -16.46 12.38
N PRO A 146 38.01 -16.72 13.70
CA PRO A 146 39.07 -16.28 14.61
C PRO A 146 40.44 -16.86 14.29
N GLN A 147 40.51 -18.08 13.76
CA GLN A 147 41.77 -18.79 13.51
C GLN A 147 42.57 -18.18 12.34
N THR A 148 41.86 -17.70 11.31
CA THR A 148 42.48 -17.15 10.09
C THR A 148 42.39 -15.63 10.00
N ASN A 149 41.69 -14.97 10.94
CA ASN A 149 41.36 -13.55 10.89
C ASN A 149 40.69 -13.14 9.56
N LEU A 150 39.80 -14.00 9.06
CA LEU A 150 39.04 -13.75 7.85
C LEU A 150 37.58 -13.46 8.18
N LEU A 151 37.09 -12.35 7.65
CA LEU A 151 35.67 -11.98 7.64
C LEU A 151 35.09 -12.33 6.27
N SER A 152 34.11 -13.22 6.23
CA SER A 152 33.32 -13.48 5.03
C SER A 152 32.06 -12.63 5.03
N ILE A 153 31.81 -11.97 3.90
CA ILE A 153 30.65 -11.11 3.66
C ILE A 153 29.90 -11.66 2.45
N SER A 154 28.62 -11.94 2.64
CA SER A 154 27.74 -12.43 1.59
C SER A 154 26.85 -11.30 1.10
N PHE A 155 26.83 -11.05 -0.19
CA PHE A 155 26.06 -9.98 -0.83
C PHE A 155 24.74 -10.49 -1.39
N ILE A 156 23.79 -9.58 -1.52
CA ILE A 156 22.46 -9.85 -2.06
C ILE A 156 22.51 -10.34 -3.52
N ASN A 157 23.48 -9.90 -4.32
CA ASN A 157 23.67 -10.32 -5.72
C ASN A 157 24.26 -11.74 -5.89
N GLY A 158 24.51 -12.46 -4.80
CA GLY A 158 25.02 -13.83 -4.83
C GLY A 158 26.56 -13.95 -4.81
N LYS A 159 27.27 -12.87 -4.49
CA LYS A 159 28.72 -12.85 -4.31
C LYS A 159 29.11 -13.06 -2.84
N VAL A 160 30.21 -13.77 -2.59
CA VAL A 160 30.83 -13.90 -1.27
C VAL A 160 32.24 -13.34 -1.34
N GLN A 161 32.55 -12.31 -0.57
CA GLN A 161 33.90 -11.75 -0.47
C GLN A 161 34.52 -12.08 0.88
N PHE A 162 35.82 -12.34 0.87
CA PHE A 162 36.63 -12.59 2.05
C PHE A 162 37.55 -11.41 2.30
N PHE A 163 37.49 -10.86 3.51
CA PHE A 163 38.31 -9.75 3.97
C PHE A 163 39.26 -10.23 5.05
N SER A 164 40.54 -9.89 4.94
CA SER A 164 41.49 -10.07 6.04
C SER A 164 41.37 -8.88 6.98
N VAL A 165 41.09 -9.17 8.24
CA VAL A 165 41.00 -8.17 9.32
C VAL A 165 42.29 -8.10 10.14
N SER A 166 43.40 -8.64 9.64
CA SER A 166 44.70 -8.59 10.35
C SER A 166 45.30 -7.17 10.44
N SER A 167 44.79 -6.24 9.64
CA SER A 167 45.22 -4.84 9.60
C SER A 167 44.11 -3.92 10.11
N THR A 168 44.46 -2.69 10.50
CA THR A 168 43.50 -1.66 10.97
C THR A 168 42.42 -1.31 9.95
N ARG A 169 42.66 -1.58 8.66
CA ARG A 169 41.65 -1.53 7.61
C ARG A 169 41.49 -2.92 6.99
N PRO A 170 40.29 -3.54 7.07
CA PRO A 170 39.96 -4.75 6.34
C PRO A 170 40.28 -4.61 4.85
N HIS A 171 41.03 -5.54 4.29
CA HIS A 171 41.32 -5.59 2.85
C HIS A 171 40.78 -6.88 2.23
N LYS A 172 40.29 -6.78 1.00
CA LYS A 172 39.71 -7.90 0.26
C LYS A 172 40.81 -8.88 -0.17
N VAL A 173 40.65 -10.15 0.17
CA VAL A 173 41.56 -11.26 -0.15
C VAL A 173 41.06 -12.05 -1.35
N HIS A 174 39.76 -12.39 -1.38
CA HIS A 174 39.18 -13.23 -2.43
C HIS A 174 37.69 -12.96 -2.64
N GLU A 175 37.17 -13.36 -3.81
CA GLU A 175 35.76 -13.26 -4.19
C GLU A 175 35.30 -14.56 -4.85
N LEU A 176 34.21 -15.13 -4.33
CA LEU A 176 33.49 -16.24 -4.94
C LEU A 176 32.17 -15.72 -5.53
N THR A 177 31.89 -16.07 -6.78
CA THR A 177 30.67 -15.65 -7.49
C THR A 177 29.90 -16.87 -7.99
N GLY A 178 28.57 -16.80 -7.98
CA GLY A 178 27.70 -17.84 -8.55
C GLY A 178 27.44 -19.07 -7.66
N TYR A 179 27.84 -19.05 -6.39
CA TYR A 179 27.61 -20.17 -5.46
C TYR A 179 26.36 -20.00 -4.60
N ILE A 180 26.20 -18.85 -3.93
CA ILE A 180 25.06 -18.57 -3.06
C ILE A 180 23.87 -18.04 -3.87
N ALA A 181 22.64 -18.21 -3.38
CA ALA A 181 21.45 -17.69 -4.04
C ALA A 181 21.43 -16.15 -3.97
N ALA A 182 21.19 -15.49 -5.11
CA ALA A 182 20.83 -14.09 -5.10
C ALA A 182 19.51 -13.92 -4.35
N ASN A 183 19.43 -12.92 -3.48
CA ASN A 183 18.27 -12.68 -2.62
C ASN A 183 17.68 -11.29 -2.88
N THR A 184 16.50 -11.01 -2.35
CA THR A 184 15.96 -9.65 -2.27
C THR A 184 15.07 -9.61 -1.04
N TYR A 185 15.48 -8.89 0.01
CA TYR A 185 14.69 -8.85 1.24
C TYR A 185 13.37 -8.13 1.01
N ARG A 186 12.27 -8.80 1.33
CA ARG A 186 10.94 -8.21 1.33
C ARG A 186 10.79 -7.38 2.60
N SER A 187 10.85 -6.07 2.43
CA SER A 187 10.57 -5.16 3.53
C SER A 187 9.06 -5.15 3.79
N VAL A 188 8.65 -4.99 5.05
CA VAL A 188 7.24 -4.70 5.42
C VAL A 188 6.72 -3.43 4.70
N LEU A 189 7.64 -2.63 4.13
CA LEU A 189 7.35 -1.41 3.37
C LEU A 189 7.43 -1.59 1.84
N ASN A 190 7.94 -2.71 1.32
CA ASN A 190 8.14 -2.96 -0.11
C ASN A 190 7.48 -4.27 -0.54
N ASP A 191 6.58 -4.16 -1.52
CA ASP A 191 6.04 -5.24 -2.37
C ASP A 191 4.84 -6.05 -1.88
N GLU A 192 3.66 -5.49 -2.15
CA GLU A 192 2.68 -6.15 -3.03
C GLU A 192 2.88 -5.67 -4.49
N SER A 193 4.10 -5.79 -5.03
CA SER A 193 4.43 -5.49 -6.43
C SER A 193 4.79 -6.74 -7.23
N SER A 194 4.86 -7.92 -6.61
CA SER A 194 5.42 -9.14 -7.21
C SER A 194 4.56 -10.38 -6.93
N ALA A 195 3.24 -10.26 -7.10
CA ALA A 195 2.30 -11.38 -7.09
C ALA A 195 1.56 -11.55 -8.45
N ASP A 196 2.10 -10.99 -9.54
CA ASP A 196 1.49 -11.04 -10.88
C ASP A 196 2.24 -11.91 -11.90
N THR A 197 3.23 -12.73 -11.50
CA THR A 197 3.99 -13.55 -12.47
C THR A 197 4.26 -15.02 -12.11
N LEU A 198 3.45 -15.66 -11.23
CA LEU A 198 3.53 -17.12 -11.02
C LEU A 198 2.17 -17.83 -10.93
N ASN A 199 1.16 -17.36 -11.68
CA ASN A 199 -0.06 -18.15 -11.96
C ASN A 199 -0.07 -18.61 -13.42
N ALA A 200 0.89 -19.45 -13.77
CA ALA A 200 0.90 -20.23 -15.01
C ALA A 200 1.63 -21.56 -14.80
N SER A 201 1.04 -22.45 -14.00
CA SER A 201 1.09 -23.91 -14.17
C SER A 201 0.35 -24.54 -12.98
N GLY A 202 -0.87 -25.01 -13.24
CA GLY A 202 -1.68 -25.67 -12.23
C GLY A 202 -1.22 -27.10 -11.97
N VAL A 203 -1.43 -27.56 -10.74
CA VAL A 203 -2.05 -28.85 -10.43
C VAL A 203 -2.83 -28.70 -9.11
N ASN A 204 -4.15 -28.60 -9.20
CA ASN A 204 -5.02 -28.87 -8.05
C ASN A 204 -5.21 -30.38 -7.97
N VAL A 205 -4.50 -31.03 -7.04
CA VAL A 205 -4.90 -32.34 -6.53
C VAL A 205 -5.77 -32.07 -5.31
N GLY A 206 -7.08 -32.32 -5.44
CA GLY A 206 -7.96 -32.46 -4.29
C GLY A 206 -7.53 -33.66 -3.46
N GLY A 207 -7.15 -33.41 -2.22
CA GLY A 207 -6.93 -34.41 -1.19
C GLY A 207 -7.72 -33.98 0.05
N ASP A 208 -8.87 -34.61 0.23
CA ASP A 208 -9.70 -34.50 1.42
C ASP A 208 -8.97 -35.23 2.56
N SER A 209 -8.33 -34.46 3.45
CA SER A 209 -7.85 -34.96 4.74
C SER A 209 -8.01 -33.85 5.77
N LEU A 210 -9.14 -33.89 6.47
CA LEU A 210 -9.30 -33.31 7.79
C LEU A 210 -8.24 -33.92 8.72
N ASP A 211 -7.10 -33.26 8.87
CA ASP A 211 -6.32 -33.20 10.11
C ASP A 211 -5.08 -32.30 9.96
N GLU A 212 -4.71 -31.63 11.06
CA GLU A 212 -3.53 -30.80 11.31
C GLU A 212 -3.62 -29.30 10.94
N ALA A 213 -4.11 -28.52 11.91
CA ALA A 213 -3.93 -27.07 12.00
C ALA A 213 -2.43 -26.71 11.95
N THR A 214 -1.93 -26.30 10.78
CA THR A 214 -0.66 -25.60 10.65
C THR A 214 -0.83 -24.19 11.19
N GLU A 215 -0.07 -23.83 12.23
CA GLU A 215 -0.02 -22.50 12.83
C GLU A 215 0.23 -21.43 11.74
N GLN A 216 -0.82 -20.70 11.35
CA GLN A 216 -0.71 -19.62 10.37
C GLN A 216 -0.02 -18.43 11.05
N ILE A 217 1.23 -18.16 10.65
CA ILE A 217 2.01 -17.03 11.17
C ILE A 217 1.56 -15.75 10.46
N SER A 218 1.13 -14.76 11.25
CA SER A 218 0.63 -13.48 10.76
C SER A 218 1.71 -12.38 10.67
N ASP A 219 3.00 -12.72 10.82
CA ASP A 219 4.09 -11.74 10.77
C ASP A 219 4.45 -11.42 9.30
N PRO A 220 4.40 -10.14 8.86
CA PRO A 220 4.76 -9.74 7.50
C PRO A 220 6.23 -9.98 7.14
N GLU A 221 7.14 -10.17 8.11
CA GLU A 221 8.51 -10.62 7.83
C GLU A 221 8.60 -12.10 7.44
N PHE A 222 7.55 -12.89 7.69
CA PHE A 222 7.50 -14.31 7.37
C PHE A 222 7.29 -14.51 5.86
N CYS A 223 8.38 -14.39 5.11
CA CYS A 223 8.45 -14.79 3.71
C CYS A 223 9.70 -15.63 3.45
N ASP A 224 9.68 -16.40 2.36
CA ASP A 224 10.78 -17.29 2.02
C ASP A 224 12.06 -16.51 1.72
N GLU A 225 11.97 -15.33 1.10
CA GLU A 225 13.14 -14.50 0.79
C GLU A 225 13.89 -14.01 2.04
N ASN A 226 13.16 -13.63 3.09
CA ASN A 226 13.75 -13.11 4.34
C ASN A 226 14.37 -14.21 5.22
N ARG A 227 14.10 -15.48 4.92
CA ARG A 227 14.50 -16.64 5.72
C ARG A 227 15.69 -17.40 5.15
N ILE A 228 16.19 -17.04 3.96
CA ILE A 228 17.31 -17.74 3.31
C ILE A 228 18.63 -17.45 4.02
N CYS A 229 19.40 -18.50 4.29
CA CYS A 229 20.79 -18.42 4.71
C CYS A 229 21.70 -18.23 3.50
N THR A 230 22.51 -17.18 3.54
CA THR A 230 23.65 -16.94 2.64
C THR A 230 24.99 -16.98 3.38
N ARG A 231 24.97 -17.11 4.71
CA ARG A 231 26.13 -17.05 5.59
C ARG A 231 27.11 -18.20 5.33
N VAL A 232 28.40 -17.85 5.34
CA VAL A 232 29.50 -18.82 5.36
C VAL A 232 29.65 -19.44 6.74
N SER A 233 29.66 -20.77 6.79
CA SER A 233 29.92 -21.51 8.03
C SER A 233 31.38 -21.94 8.09
N TRP A 234 32.11 -21.48 9.10
CA TRP A 234 33.53 -21.79 9.27
C TRP A 234 33.73 -23.08 10.07
N HIS A 235 34.62 -23.95 9.59
CA HIS A 235 35.06 -25.09 10.39
C HIS A 235 35.93 -24.59 11.56
N PRO A 236 35.83 -25.17 12.77
CA PRO A 236 36.64 -24.79 13.93
C PRO A 236 38.17 -24.77 13.74
N ASN A 237 38.70 -25.46 12.71
CA ASN A 237 40.13 -25.49 12.42
C ASN A 237 40.57 -24.34 11.50
N GLY A 238 39.63 -23.54 10.97
CA GLY A 238 39.87 -22.44 10.04
C GLY A 238 40.31 -22.86 8.63
N LEU A 239 40.44 -24.15 8.34
CA LEU A 239 40.93 -24.66 7.05
C LEU A 239 39.83 -24.88 6.03
N TYR A 240 38.61 -25.14 6.49
CA TYR A 240 37.45 -25.39 5.64
C TYR A 240 36.32 -24.42 5.97
N PHE A 241 35.49 -24.16 4.96
CA PHE A 241 34.24 -23.44 5.13
C PHE A 241 33.16 -24.04 4.25
N ALA A 242 31.91 -23.93 4.69
CA ALA A 242 30.74 -24.43 3.98
C ALA A 242 29.86 -23.27 3.52
N LEU A 243 29.33 -23.40 2.30
CA LEU A 243 28.39 -22.45 1.71
C LEU A 243 27.04 -23.14 1.45
N PRO A 244 25.92 -22.48 1.80
CA PRO A 244 24.60 -22.85 1.30
C PRO A 244 24.47 -22.40 -0.16
N CYS A 245 24.46 -23.36 -1.09
CA CYS A 245 24.46 -23.04 -2.52
C CYS A 245 23.05 -22.86 -3.10
N ALA A 246 22.96 -22.12 -4.21
CA ALA A 246 21.71 -21.86 -4.92
C ALA A 246 21.05 -23.14 -5.49
N ASP A 247 21.85 -24.17 -5.75
CA ASP A 247 21.40 -25.52 -6.13
C ASP A 247 20.83 -26.34 -4.94
N CYS A 248 20.63 -25.68 -3.79
CA CYS A 248 20.20 -26.25 -2.52
C CYS A 248 21.10 -27.39 -2.01
N THR A 249 22.36 -27.39 -2.42
CA THR A 249 23.40 -28.28 -1.87
C THR A 249 24.28 -27.51 -0.88
N ILE A 250 25.00 -28.23 -0.02
CA ILE A 250 26.02 -27.64 0.85
C ILE A 250 27.38 -27.94 0.24
N LYS A 251 28.11 -26.91 -0.18
CA LYS A 251 29.46 -27.06 -0.76
C LYS A 251 30.51 -26.67 0.26
N ILE A 252 31.50 -27.55 0.43
CA ILE A 252 32.61 -27.36 1.37
C ILE A 252 33.86 -27.05 0.57
N PHE A 253 34.54 -25.97 0.96
CA PHE A 253 35.72 -25.45 0.31
C PHE A 253 36.91 -25.49 1.24
N ASN A 254 38.10 -25.64 0.68
CA ASN A 254 39.36 -25.46 1.39
C ASN A 254 39.80 -24.00 1.26
N ILE A 255 40.26 -23.40 2.36
CA ILE A 255 40.78 -22.03 2.35
C ILE A 255 42.04 -21.90 1.48
N LYS A 256 42.82 -22.97 1.33
CA LYS A 256 43.97 -23.01 0.42
C LYS A 256 43.47 -23.08 -1.03
N GLY A 257 43.47 -21.94 -1.70
CA GLY A 257 43.07 -21.80 -3.10
C GLY A 257 41.57 -21.74 -3.34
N TYR A 258 40.74 -21.67 -2.29
CA TYR A 258 39.27 -21.57 -2.37
C TYR A 258 38.63 -22.66 -3.24
N ALA A 259 39.27 -23.84 -3.30
CA ALA A 259 38.85 -24.95 -4.15
C ALA A 259 37.72 -25.75 -3.50
N LEU A 260 36.76 -26.19 -4.32
CA LEU A 260 35.68 -27.07 -3.91
C LEU A 260 36.24 -28.43 -3.51
N THR A 261 35.98 -28.84 -2.26
CA THR A 261 36.43 -30.13 -1.70
C THR A 261 35.31 -31.16 -1.78
N LYS A 262 34.09 -30.80 -1.34
CA LYS A 262 32.94 -31.71 -1.31
C LYS A 262 31.61 -31.01 -1.55
N THR A 263 30.62 -31.77 -2.00
CA THR A 263 29.23 -31.34 -2.11
C THR A 263 28.34 -32.33 -1.37
N LEU A 264 27.62 -31.85 -0.36
CA LEU A 264 26.62 -32.62 0.38
C LEU A 264 25.25 -32.39 -0.25
N LYS A 265 24.59 -33.49 -0.61
CA LYS A 265 23.26 -33.47 -1.24
C LYS A 265 22.40 -34.57 -0.65
N ASP A 266 21.15 -34.23 -0.35
CA ASP A 266 20.13 -35.18 0.08
C ASP A 266 19.47 -35.81 -1.15
N SER A 267 19.40 -37.14 -1.18
CA SER A 267 18.75 -37.90 -2.27
C SER A 267 17.26 -38.14 -2.01
N VAL A 268 16.78 -37.91 -0.79
CA VAL A 268 15.47 -38.40 -0.31
C VAL A 268 14.40 -37.30 -0.27
N VAL A 269 14.78 -36.03 -0.10
CA VAL A 269 13.83 -34.90 0.10
C VAL A 269 13.88 -33.92 -1.06
N SER A 270 12.74 -33.31 -1.37
CA SER A 270 12.61 -32.21 -2.32
C SER A 270 13.65 -31.12 -2.05
N VAL A 271 14.32 -30.69 -3.12
CA VAL A 271 15.38 -29.67 -3.14
C VAL A 271 14.84 -28.36 -2.57
N ALA A 272 15.31 -27.96 -1.37
CA ALA A 272 14.80 -26.80 -0.63
C ALA A 272 15.95 -25.91 -0.11
N LYS A 273 15.73 -24.59 -0.08
CA LYS A 273 16.71 -23.62 0.41
C LYS A 273 16.91 -23.74 1.93
N LEU A 274 18.10 -23.36 2.42
CA LEU A 274 18.47 -23.46 3.83
C LEU A 274 18.12 -22.18 4.60
N ILE A 275 17.66 -22.33 5.85
CA ILE A 275 17.42 -21.25 6.81
C ILE A 275 18.66 -20.93 7.64
N ASP A 276 19.44 -21.95 8.01
CA ASP A 276 20.67 -21.79 8.78
C ASP A 276 21.63 -22.96 8.54
N LEU A 277 22.93 -22.72 8.73
CA LEU A 277 24.02 -23.67 8.46
C LEU A 277 25.18 -23.45 9.45
N GLN A 278 25.47 -24.45 10.28
CA GLN A 278 26.54 -24.36 11.29
C GLN A 278 27.35 -25.66 11.40
N PHE A 279 28.68 -25.53 11.30
CA PHE A 279 29.60 -26.58 11.76
C PHE A 279 29.46 -26.81 13.27
N ASP A 280 29.66 -28.05 13.70
CA ASP A 280 29.89 -28.37 15.10
C ASP A 280 31.09 -27.55 15.62
N PRO A 281 30.91 -26.71 16.65
CA PRO A 281 31.98 -25.87 17.21
C PRO A 281 33.07 -26.66 17.94
N LEU A 282 32.81 -27.87 18.44
CA LEU A 282 33.75 -28.65 19.25
C LEU A 282 34.74 -29.45 18.40
N THR A 283 34.24 -30.32 17.52
CA THR A 283 35.10 -31.20 16.70
C THR A 283 35.14 -30.79 15.24
N GLY A 284 34.11 -30.09 14.77
CA GLY A 284 33.90 -29.78 13.36
C GLY A 284 33.58 -31.01 12.50
N SER A 285 33.36 -32.20 13.09
CA SER A 285 33.09 -33.44 12.34
C SER A 285 31.71 -33.45 11.68
N TYR A 286 30.78 -32.67 12.23
CA TYR A 286 29.40 -32.59 11.79
C TYR A 286 29.03 -31.20 11.28
N ILE A 287 28.07 -31.16 10.36
CA ILE A 287 27.43 -29.94 9.86
C ILE A 287 25.93 -30.09 10.08
N ALA A 288 25.31 -29.15 10.78
CA ALA A 288 23.86 -29.07 10.87
C ALA A 288 23.33 -28.07 9.84
N SER A 289 22.21 -28.41 9.23
CA SER A 289 21.48 -27.57 8.30
C SER A 289 19.98 -27.65 8.59
N VAL A 290 19.30 -26.52 8.53
CA VAL A 290 17.83 -26.46 8.61
C VAL A 290 17.30 -25.95 7.28
N ASP A 291 16.33 -26.65 6.68
CA ASP A 291 15.68 -26.23 5.45
C ASP A 291 14.43 -25.37 5.69
N ILE A 292 13.90 -24.76 4.62
CA ILE A 292 12.69 -23.91 4.68
C ILE A 292 11.42 -24.67 5.11
N ASN A 293 11.44 -25.99 4.92
CA ASN A 293 10.39 -26.93 5.30
C ASN A 293 10.48 -27.36 6.78
N ASN A 294 11.44 -26.82 7.54
CA ASN A 294 11.71 -27.10 8.95
C ASN A 294 12.21 -28.52 9.23
N ASN A 295 12.95 -29.09 8.28
CA ASN A 295 13.73 -30.31 8.47
C ASN A 295 15.13 -29.94 8.96
N LEU A 296 15.49 -30.46 10.14
CA LEU A 296 16.84 -30.45 10.66
C LEU A 296 17.57 -31.70 10.15
N LEU A 297 18.71 -31.46 9.49
CA LEU A 297 19.62 -32.50 9.00
C LEU A 297 20.99 -32.30 9.64
N ILE A 298 21.55 -33.37 10.20
CA ILE A 298 22.94 -33.38 10.68
C ILE A 298 23.75 -34.32 9.80
N TRP A 299 24.77 -33.77 9.17
CA TRP A 299 25.64 -34.45 8.23
C TRP A 299 26.96 -34.77 8.88
N ASN A 300 27.48 -35.98 8.66
CA ASN A 300 28.91 -36.23 8.79
C ASN A 300 29.57 -35.83 7.47
N TRP A 301 30.31 -34.73 7.45
CA TRP A 301 30.85 -34.21 6.18
C TRP A 301 32.02 -35.04 5.65
N HIS A 302 32.65 -35.87 6.49
CA HIS A 302 33.71 -36.80 6.07
C HIS A 302 33.14 -37.99 5.30
N THR A 303 31.99 -38.53 5.70
CA THR A 303 31.33 -39.65 4.99
C THR A 303 30.26 -39.20 4.00
N SER A 304 29.83 -37.94 4.09
CA SER A 304 28.69 -37.37 3.34
C SER A 304 27.34 -38.03 3.65
N GLU A 305 27.23 -38.67 4.82
CA GLU A 305 26.02 -39.34 5.29
C GLU A 305 25.23 -38.47 6.27
N ILE A 306 23.91 -38.67 6.30
CA ILE A 306 23.00 -38.00 7.24
C ILE A 306 22.90 -38.86 8.50
N VAL A 307 23.37 -38.32 9.63
CA VAL A 307 23.38 -38.98 10.94
C VAL A 307 22.06 -38.80 11.67
N TYR A 308 21.45 -37.63 11.52
CA TYR A 308 20.19 -37.31 12.18
C TYR A 308 19.27 -36.52 11.25
N ARG A 309 17.99 -36.91 11.22
CA ARG A 309 16.93 -36.22 10.49
C ARG A 309 15.70 -36.08 11.37
N LYS A 310 15.17 -34.86 11.46
CA LYS A 310 13.89 -34.61 12.12
C LYS A 310 13.15 -33.46 11.45
N SER A 311 11.86 -33.65 11.20
CA SER A 311 10.93 -32.61 10.75
C SER A 311 10.19 -32.01 11.94
N PHE A 312 10.05 -30.69 11.95
CA PHE A 312 9.32 -29.94 12.97
C PHE A 312 8.07 -29.27 12.40
N LYS A 313 7.02 -29.16 13.22
CA LYS A 313 5.79 -28.44 12.86
C LYS A 313 5.96 -26.92 13.00
N HIS A 314 6.67 -26.50 14.04
CA HIS A 314 6.99 -25.10 14.27
C HIS A 314 7.91 -24.56 13.17
N LYS A 315 7.69 -23.29 12.79
CA LYS A 315 8.55 -22.62 11.81
C LYS A 315 9.83 -22.13 12.48
N ILE A 316 10.98 -22.57 12.00
CA ILE A 316 12.29 -22.32 12.61
C ILE A 316 12.86 -20.98 12.10
N THR A 317 13.53 -20.24 12.99
CA THR A 317 14.26 -18.99 12.69
C THR A 317 15.75 -19.23 12.51
N ASN A 318 16.43 -19.77 13.53
CA ASN A 318 17.85 -20.09 13.55
C ASN A 318 18.12 -21.18 14.60
N PHE A 319 19.34 -21.74 14.59
CA PHE A 319 19.73 -22.73 15.59
C PHE A 319 21.14 -22.50 16.13
N VAL A 320 21.43 -23.14 17.25
CA VAL A 320 22.75 -23.10 17.88
C VAL A 320 23.12 -24.47 18.42
N TRP A 321 24.39 -24.84 18.26
CA TRP A 321 24.99 -26.00 18.92
C TRP A 321 25.26 -25.71 20.39
N ARG A 322 25.05 -26.71 21.25
CA ARG A 322 25.45 -26.70 22.65
C ARG A 322 26.30 -27.93 22.95
N GLY A 323 27.52 -27.72 23.47
CA GLY A 323 28.28 -28.79 24.09
C GLY A 323 27.75 -29.08 25.49
N GLN A 324 27.41 -30.33 25.80
CA GLN A 324 27.12 -30.71 27.18
C GLN A 324 28.42 -30.70 28.01
N ALA A 325 28.33 -30.52 29.33
CA ALA A 325 29.49 -30.46 30.24
C ALA A 325 30.45 -31.67 30.12
N ASP A 326 29.97 -32.82 29.63
CA ASP A 326 30.77 -34.01 29.38
C ASP A 326 31.64 -33.94 28.10
N ASN A 327 31.51 -32.90 27.26
CA ASN A 327 32.16 -32.72 25.95
C ASN A 327 32.03 -33.90 24.96
N LYS A 328 31.13 -34.84 25.26
CA LYS A 328 30.90 -36.08 24.50
C LYS A 328 29.61 -36.05 23.70
N THR A 329 28.69 -35.16 24.02
CA THR A 329 27.37 -35.06 23.39
C THR A 329 27.09 -33.62 22.99
N LEU A 330 26.52 -33.49 21.80
CA LEU A 330 26.12 -32.22 21.21
C LEU A 330 24.59 -32.14 21.19
N ASP A 331 24.10 -31.04 21.75
CA ASP A 331 22.70 -30.66 21.76
C ASP A 331 22.47 -29.58 20.69
N ILE A 332 21.23 -29.47 20.21
CA ILE A 332 20.83 -28.39 19.30
C ILE A 332 19.64 -27.67 19.90
N ILE A 333 19.70 -26.34 19.92
CA ILE A 333 18.62 -25.47 20.35
C ILE A 333 18.13 -24.67 19.14
N LEU A 334 16.83 -24.76 18.86
CA LEU A 334 16.17 -24.09 17.74
C LEU A 334 15.29 -22.95 18.27
N GLY A 335 15.39 -21.79 17.64
CA GLY A 335 14.40 -20.70 17.79
C GLY A 335 13.23 -20.89 16.83
N THR A 336 12.04 -20.46 17.24
CA THR A 336 10.82 -20.53 16.41
C THR A 336 10.26 -19.14 16.12
N TRP A 337 9.34 -19.06 15.15
CA TRP A 337 8.55 -17.86 14.88
C TRP A 337 7.34 -17.69 15.81
N THR A 338 7.02 -18.69 16.64
CA THR A 338 5.87 -18.71 17.54
C THR A 338 6.18 -18.30 18.97
N GLY A 339 7.45 -17.99 19.29
CA GLY A 339 7.86 -17.61 20.64
C GLY A 339 8.41 -18.77 21.49
N ASP A 340 8.52 -19.97 20.91
CA ASP A 340 8.99 -21.18 21.57
C ASP A 340 10.45 -21.49 21.23
N ILE A 341 11.11 -22.26 22.10
CA ILE A 341 12.41 -22.87 21.82
C ILE A 341 12.29 -24.39 21.84
N ILE A 342 12.96 -25.05 20.91
CA ILE A 342 13.01 -26.51 20.83
C ILE A 342 14.43 -26.94 21.19
N HIS A 343 14.55 -27.73 22.25
CA HIS A 343 15.83 -28.23 22.75
C HIS A 343 15.95 -29.73 22.47
N ILE A 344 16.89 -30.09 21.61
CA ILE A 344 17.20 -31.47 21.23
C ILE A 344 18.44 -31.91 22.00
N LYS A 345 18.24 -32.73 23.03
CA LYS A 345 19.34 -33.26 23.84
C LYS A 345 19.87 -34.57 23.25
N GLY A 346 21.19 -34.70 23.19
CA GLY A 346 21.92 -35.86 22.68
C GLY A 346 21.70 -36.07 21.18
N ALA A 347 21.77 -35.00 20.38
CA ALA A 347 21.58 -35.08 18.94
C ALA A 347 22.66 -35.94 18.27
N VAL A 348 23.92 -35.75 18.66
CA VAL A 348 25.06 -36.55 18.17
C VAL A 348 26.14 -36.68 19.27
N GLU A 349 26.86 -37.80 19.28
CA GLU A 349 28.07 -37.95 20.10
C GLU A 349 29.27 -37.28 19.41
N ALA A 350 29.95 -36.39 20.12
CA ALA A 350 31.17 -35.73 19.69
C ALA A 350 32.27 -36.79 19.51
N VAL A 351 32.72 -36.98 18.28
CA VAL A 351 33.82 -37.90 17.96
C VAL A 351 35.12 -37.24 18.40
N LEU A 352 35.46 -37.38 19.69
CA LEU A 352 36.80 -37.07 20.19
C LEU A 352 37.74 -38.13 19.62
N ALA A 353 38.54 -37.74 18.63
CA ALA A 353 39.59 -38.60 18.07
C ALA A 353 40.51 -39.08 19.20
N THR A 354 40.29 -40.31 19.65
CA THR A 354 41.15 -41.01 20.58
C THR A 354 41.80 -42.17 19.81
N ASN A 355 43.07 -41.94 19.49
CA ASN A 355 44.15 -42.87 19.19
C ASN A 355 43.91 -44.05 18.22
N ALA A 356 44.72 -44.02 17.16
CA ALA A 356 45.47 -45.14 16.60
C ALA A 356 45.00 -46.56 16.98
N ASP A 357 44.28 -47.20 16.06
CA ASP A 357 44.68 -48.48 15.46
C ASP A 357 43.65 -48.87 14.40
N GLY A 358 44.08 -48.91 13.14
CA GLY A 358 43.23 -49.39 12.05
C GLY A 358 43.24 -48.57 10.76
N ASP A 359 44.35 -47.93 10.39
CA ASP A 359 44.55 -47.59 8.96
C ASP A 359 46.02 -47.71 8.53
N SER A 360 46.61 -48.84 8.91
CA SER A 360 47.77 -49.42 8.23
C SER A 360 47.28 -50.25 7.04
N LYS A 361 46.72 -49.59 6.01
CA LYS A 361 46.64 -50.17 4.65
C LYS A 361 46.26 -49.22 3.49
N ALA A 362 46.05 -47.92 3.71
CA ALA A 362 45.77 -46.98 2.61
C ALA A 362 46.79 -45.83 2.46
N ARG A 363 48.01 -45.99 2.98
CA ARG A 363 49.12 -45.02 2.82
C ARG A 363 50.42 -45.67 2.34
N GLU A 364 50.30 -46.47 1.28
CA GLU A 364 51.40 -46.74 0.34
C GLU A 364 50.92 -46.39 -1.06
N GLN A 365 50.86 -45.09 -1.35
CA GLN A 365 51.15 -44.48 -2.65
C GLN A 365 50.89 -42.98 -2.53
N GLN A 366 51.86 -42.17 -3.01
CA GLN A 366 51.89 -40.70 -2.98
C GLN A 366 52.50 -40.05 -1.73
N GLN A 367 53.64 -40.57 -1.29
CA GLN A 367 54.81 -39.72 -1.04
C GLN A 367 55.80 -39.92 -2.20
N GLN A 368 55.93 -38.90 -3.05
CA GLN A 368 57.19 -38.54 -3.73
C GLN A 368 57.00 -37.16 -4.41
N LYS A 369 57.21 -36.08 -3.66
CA LYS A 369 58.27 -35.09 -3.90
C LYS A 369 58.09 -33.82 -3.05
N GLN A 370 59.08 -33.64 -2.16
CA GLN A 370 59.79 -32.39 -1.79
C GLN A 370 58.95 -31.35 -1.02
N GLN A 371 59.10 -31.07 0.29
CA GLN A 371 60.28 -30.74 1.10
C GLN A 371 61.24 -29.72 0.45
N HIS A 372 61.13 -28.43 0.81
CA HIS A 372 62.08 -27.75 1.72
C HIS A 372 61.58 -26.34 2.13
N ASN A 373 61.76 -26.03 3.43
CA ASN A 373 61.87 -24.78 4.22
C ASN A 373 61.70 -23.40 3.52
N GLY A 374 61.23 -22.33 4.16
CA GLY A 374 61.10 -22.01 5.58
C GLY A 374 60.64 -20.55 5.76
N LEU A 375 60.31 -20.22 7.02
CA LEU A 375 59.76 -18.97 7.52
C LEU A 375 60.86 -17.89 7.74
N PHE A 376 60.47 -16.62 7.70
CA PHE A 376 61.13 -15.34 8.10
C PHE A 376 61.55 -14.36 6.98
N VAL A 377 60.78 -13.27 6.92
CA VAL A 377 61.12 -11.82 6.85
C VAL A 377 62.44 -11.42 6.17
N ASP A 378 62.38 -10.65 5.09
CA ASP A 378 62.90 -9.26 5.08
C ASP A 378 62.53 -8.50 3.81
N SER A 379 62.62 -7.18 3.96
CA SER A 379 62.17 -6.08 3.14
C SER A 379 63.03 -5.76 1.91
N ASP A 380 62.46 -4.88 1.08
CA ASP A 380 63.13 -3.88 0.24
C ASP A 380 63.58 -4.23 -1.21
N LEU A 381 62.91 -3.50 -2.12
CA LEU A 381 63.45 -2.65 -3.19
C LEU A 381 63.99 -3.21 -4.52
N ASP A 382 63.51 -2.50 -5.55
CA ASP A 382 64.10 -2.12 -6.84
C ASP A 382 64.10 -3.06 -8.06
N ASP A 383 63.36 -2.58 -9.08
CA ASP A 383 63.72 -2.38 -10.49
C ASP A 383 64.78 -3.29 -11.13
N SER A 384 64.42 -3.96 -12.23
CA SER A 384 64.91 -3.58 -13.58
C SER A 384 64.33 -4.47 -14.69
N GLU A 385 64.16 -3.82 -15.84
CA GLU A 385 63.61 -4.28 -17.11
C GLU A 385 64.54 -5.22 -17.93
N VAL A 386 63.99 -5.63 -19.10
CA VAL A 386 64.59 -6.16 -20.35
C VAL A 386 65.13 -7.61 -20.27
N ASP A 387 64.86 -8.57 -21.18
CA ASP A 387 64.67 -8.52 -22.63
C ASP A 387 64.39 -9.96 -23.16
N GLY A 388 63.93 -10.10 -24.41
CA GLY A 388 64.27 -11.26 -25.25
C GLY A 388 63.18 -12.29 -25.62
N SER A 389 62.37 -11.98 -26.63
CA SER A 389 61.73 -12.94 -27.57
C SER A 389 62.80 -13.54 -28.54
N PRO A 390 62.48 -14.36 -29.59
CA PRO A 390 61.36 -15.28 -29.89
C PRO A 390 61.84 -16.64 -30.53
N ALA A 391 60.94 -17.35 -31.24
CA ALA A 391 61.13 -18.44 -32.24
C ALA A 391 60.95 -19.89 -31.73
N ASN A 392 60.35 -20.86 -32.44
CA ASN A 392 59.48 -20.98 -33.63
C ASN A 392 59.06 -22.47 -33.75
N ALA A 393 58.17 -22.76 -34.72
CA ALA A 393 57.83 -24.08 -35.32
C ALA A 393 56.70 -24.89 -34.62
N ASP A 394 55.73 -25.51 -35.29
CA ASP A 394 55.46 -25.64 -36.73
C ASP A 394 53.98 -26.05 -36.99
N VAL A 395 53.47 -25.46 -38.07
CA VAL A 395 52.46 -25.78 -39.10
C VAL A 395 51.69 -27.14 -39.13
N GLN A 396 50.40 -27.02 -39.48
CA GLN A 396 49.56 -27.75 -40.49
C GLN A 396 48.20 -28.21 -39.91
N ALA A 397 47.08 -27.53 -40.25
CA ALA A 397 46.18 -27.73 -41.43
C ALA A 397 45.34 -29.02 -41.27
N GLU A 398 44.00 -29.04 -41.41
CA GLU A 398 43.15 -28.56 -42.51
C GLU A 398 41.70 -28.24 -42.08
N LYS A 399 40.98 -27.58 -43.00
CA LYS A 399 39.59 -27.07 -42.95
C LYS A 399 38.53 -28.09 -43.41
N SER A 400 37.27 -27.78 -43.08
CA SER A 400 36.03 -27.74 -43.93
C SER A 400 34.81 -28.25 -43.14
N ASP A 401 33.82 -27.39 -42.83
CA ASP A 401 32.60 -27.02 -43.60
C ASP A 401 31.72 -28.27 -43.86
N SER A 402 30.39 -28.36 -43.67
CA SER A 402 29.25 -27.43 -43.74
C SER A 402 27.98 -28.25 -43.38
N GLU A 403 26.98 -27.68 -42.68
CA GLU A 403 25.62 -27.32 -43.16
C GLU A 403 24.47 -28.31 -42.82
N ASP A 404 23.28 -27.68 -42.70
CA ASP A 404 21.95 -28.09 -42.22
C ASP A 404 21.27 -29.29 -42.92
N ILE A 405 20.15 -29.79 -42.33
CA ILE A 405 18.79 -29.87 -42.96
C ILE A 405 17.80 -30.76 -42.16
N PHE A 406 16.54 -30.31 -42.15
CA PHE A 406 15.31 -30.84 -41.54
C PHE A 406 14.74 -32.18 -42.08
N ALA A 407 14.08 -32.94 -41.16
CA ALA A 407 12.84 -33.76 -41.27
C ALA A 407 12.82 -35.08 -42.11
N PRO A 408 11.76 -35.96 -42.11
CA PRO A 408 10.75 -36.42 -41.12
C PRO A 408 10.52 -37.98 -41.10
N ASN A 409 9.49 -38.44 -40.35
CA ASN A 409 8.60 -39.63 -40.55
C ASN A 409 8.58 -40.81 -39.54
N ALA A 410 7.34 -41.31 -39.38
CA ALA A 410 6.75 -42.29 -38.47
C ALA A 410 7.06 -43.77 -38.79
N ASP A 411 6.83 -44.70 -37.83
CA ASP A 411 5.81 -45.79 -37.96
C ASP A 411 5.61 -46.65 -36.67
N GLU A 412 4.49 -47.37 -36.67
CA GLU A 412 3.70 -48.18 -35.71
C GLU A 412 4.32 -49.25 -34.76
N GLY A 413 3.54 -49.58 -33.70
CA GLY A 413 3.63 -50.85 -32.94
C GLY A 413 2.46 -51.15 -31.97
N LYS A 414 1.60 -52.12 -32.31
CA LYS A 414 0.32 -52.59 -31.70
C LYS A 414 0.40 -53.28 -30.31
N ARG A 415 -0.70 -53.25 -29.49
CA ARG A 415 -1.58 -54.42 -29.10
C ARG A 415 -2.52 -54.22 -27.86
N ARG A 416 -3.85 -54.36 -28.13
CA ARG A 416 -4.97 -55.13 -27.46
C ARG A 416 -5.43 -54.92 -25.98
N TYR A 417 -6.66 -54.36 -25.83
CA TYR A 417 -7.91 -54.69 -25.07
C TYR A 417 -7.98 -55.83 -24.00
N PRO A 418 -9.08 -56.00 -23.21
CA PRO A 418 -10.08 -55.07 -22.59
C PRO A 418 -10.55 -55.48 -21.16
N PHE A 419 -11.42 -54.69 -20.49
CA PHE A 419 -12.70 -55.16 -19.90
C PHE A 419 -13.62 -53.97 -19.60
N GLU A 420 -14.85 -54.07 -20.11
CA GLU A 420 -16.03 -53.25 -19.85
C GLU A 420 -16.83 -53.78 -18.64
N ASN A 421 -17.82 -52.96 -18.25
CA ASN A 421 -19.11 -53.24 -17.60
C ASN A 421 -19.29 -52.36 -16.35
N ASP A 422 -20.44 -51.77 -16.05
CA ASP A 422 -21.66 -51.37 -16.75
C ASP A 422 -22.48 -50.63 -15.67
N ASP A 423 -23.33 -49.70 -16.10
CA ASP A 423 -24.63 -49.35 -15.52
C ASP A 423 -24.79 -48.90 -14.06
N GLY A 424 -25.07 -47.59 -13.93
CA GLY A 424 -26.40 -47.08 -13.56
C GLY A 424 -26.99 -47.38 -12.18
N PHE A 425 -27.14 -46.32 -11.36
CA PHE A 425 -28.30 -46.17 -10.49
C PHE A 425 -28.59 -44.69 -10.20
N ILE A 426 -29.82 -44.27 -10.47
CA ILE A 426 -30.48 -43.06 -9.97
C ILE A 426 -31.15 -43.47 -8.66
N ASP A 427 -31.02 -42.67 -7.60
CA ASP A 427 -32.08 -42.46 -6.60
C ASP A 427 -31.81 -41.18 -5.80
N ASP A 428 -32.82 -40.30 -5.79
CA ASP A 428 -33.00 -39.15 -4.90
C ASP A 428 -33.07 -39.62 -3.43
N ASP A 429 -32.51 -38.83 -2.50
CA ASP A 429 -33.00 -38.80 -1.12
C ASP A 429 -32.87 -37.38 -0.52
N ASP A 430 -33.98 -36.68 -0.62
CA ASP A 430 -34.34 -35.38 -0.10
C ASP A 430 -34.82 -35.47 1.37
N GLY A 431 -33.87 -35.48 2.31
CA GLY A 431 -34.15 -35.55 3.76
C GLY A 431 -34.19 -34.21 4.48
N ALA A 432 -35.25 -33.42 4.29
CA ALA A 432 -35.58 -32.27 5.16
C ALA A 432 -36.12 -32.75 6.54
N GLY A 433 -35.67 -32.18 7.67
CA GLY A 433 -36.33 -32.45 8.96
C GLY A 433 -35.67 -31.99 10.28
N TYR A 434 -36.03 -30.78 10.72
CA TYR A 434 -36.49 -30.39 12.07
C TYR A 434 -35.80 -30.84 13.40
N VAL A 435 -35.44 -29.80 14.19
CA VAL A 435 -35.74 -29.55 15.63
C VAL A 435 -34.73 -29.98 16.72
N SER A 436 -34.18 -28.92 17.32
CA SER A 436 -34.03 -28.59 18.76
C SER A 436 -33.82 -29.69 19.81
N HIS A 437 -32.75 -29.56 20.59
CA HIS A 437 -32.79 -29.88 22.02
C HIS A 437 -32.01 -28.89 22.91
N LYS A 438 -32.76 -28.17 23.74
CA LYS A 438 -32.30 -27.55 25.00
C LYS A 438 -32.28 -28.59 26.11
N LYS A 439 -31.30 -28.50 27.02
CA LYS A 439 -31.33 -28.76 28.49
C LYS A 439 -29.87 -28.64 28.98
N GLY A 440 -29.51 -28.08 30.12
CA GLY A 440 -30.24 -27.48 31.23
C GLY A 440 -29.21 -26.91 32.23
N ARG A 441 -29.58 -25.80 32.88
CA ARG A 441 -28.83 -25.07 33.91
C ARG A 441 -28.54 -25.92 35.16
N GLN A 442 -27.45 -25.61 35.87
CA GLN A 442 -27.49 -25.37 37.32
C GLN A 442 -26.54 -24.23 37.73
N ASN A 443 -27.07 -23.35 38.58
CA ASN A 443 -26.47 -22.15 39.16
C ASN A 443 -25.63 -22.50 40.39
N SER A 444 -24.62 -21.67 40.71
CA SER A 444 -24.54 -20.93 41.98
C SER A 444 -23.51 -19.79 41.94
N PRO A 445 -23.68 -18.75 42.78
CA PRO A 445 -23.36 -17.37 42.44
C PRO A 445 -22.12 -16.84 43.16
N ASN A 446 -21.40 -15.88 42.57
CA ASN A 446 -20.88 -14.76 43.34
C ASN A 446 -20.53 -13.55 42.46
N ILE A 447 -20.84 -12.40 43.05
CA ILE A 447 -20.97 -11.07 42.47
C ILE A 447 -19.61 -10.42 42.25
N GLN A 448 -19.29 -9.96 41.03
CA GLN A 448 -18.33 -8.89 40.80
C GLN A 448 -18.79 -7.98 39.65
N MET A 449 -18.48 -6.70 39.81
CA MET A 449 -19.08 -5.54 39.16
C MET A 449 -19.07 -5.56 37.63
N THR A 450 -20.22 -5.28 37.02
CA THR A 450 -20.32 -4.95 35.60
C THR A 450 -19.88 -3.50 35.38
N THR A 451 -18.59 -3.28 35.13
CA THR A 451 -18.16 -2.22 34.22
C THR A 451 -18.32 -2.76 32.81
N GLN A 452 -19.41 -2.37 32.15
CA GLN A 452 -19.56 -2.58 30.72
C GLN A 452 -18.50 -1.75 29.99
N VAL A 453 -17.36 -2.37 29.71
CA VAL A 453 -16.51 -1.95 28.59
C VAL A 453 -16.85 -2.92 27.47
N SER A 454 -17.65 -2.44 26.53
CA SER A 454 -17.91 -3.11 25.27
C SER A 454 -16.58 -3.52 24.62
N ASN A 455 -16.35 -4.83 24.48
CA ASN A 455 -15.36 -5.36 23.56
C ASN A 455 -15.76 -4.95 22.14
N ALA A 456 -15.27 -3.79 21.69
CA ALA A 456 -15.27 -3.45 20.29
C ALA A 456 -14.25 -4.36 19.60
N MET A 457 -14.74 -5.25 18.74
CA MET A 457 -13.93 -5.92 17.73
C MET A 457 -13.04 -4.88 17.05
N VAL A 458 -11.72 -4.95 17.26
CA VAL A 458 -10.77 -4.20 16.43
C VAL A 458 -10.75 -4.90 15.07
N SER A 459 -11.64 -4.44 14.20
CA SER A 459 -11.61 -4.71 12.77
C SER A 459 -10.20 -4.40 12.25
N GLN A 460 -9.46 -5.43 11.85
CA GLN A 460 -8.21 -5.28 11.10
C GLN A 460 -8.55 -4.63 9.76
N TYR A 461 -8.42 -3.31 9.66
CA TYR A 461 -8.48 -2.61 8.38
C TYR A 461 -7.13 -2.72 7.67
N PRO A 462 -7.09 -3.01 6.36
CA PRO A 462 -5.86 -2.95 5.57
C PRO A 462 -5.27 -1.53 5.62
N SER A 463 -3.94 -1.40 5.64
CA SER A 463 -3.28 -0.09 5.65
C SER A 463 -3.63 0.72 4.40
N PHE A 464 -4.15 1.93 4.57
CA PHE A 464 -4.52 2.83 3.47
C PHE A 464 -3.30 3.19 2.61
N ARG A 465 -3.40 2.98 1.29
CA ARG A 465 -2.33 3.31 0.33
C ARG A 465 -2.69 4.57 -0.47
N TYR A 466 -1.90 5.62 -0.34
CA TYR A 466 -2.04 6.84 -1.14
C TYR A 466 -1.86 6.54 -2.64
N LYS A 467 -2.83 7.01 -3.44
CA LYS A 467 -2.84 6.90 -4.90
C LYS A 467 -2.76 8.29 -5.54
N PRO A 468 -2.09 8.42 -6.70
CA PRO A 468 -2.14 9.63 -7.49
C PRO A 468 -3.55 9.79 -8.09
N VAL A 469 -4.23 10.88 -7.75
CA VAL A 469 -5.57 11.21 -8.24
C VAL A 469 -5.59 12.63 -8.77
N SER A 470 -6.31 12.83 -9.87
CA SER A 470 -6.51 14.12 -10.52
C SER A 470 -8.01 14.35 -10.74
N GLN A 471 -8.40 15.59 -10.96
CA GLN A 471 -9.81 15.97 -11.17
C GLN A 471 -10.42 15.17 -12.34
N GLY A 472 -11.48 14.41 -12.09
CA GLY A 472 -12.18 13.63 -13.12
C GLY A 472 -11.36 12.47 -13.72
N ALA A 473 -10.31 12.00 -13.05
CA ALA A 473 -9.43 10.94 -13.55
C ALA A 473 -10.12 9.57 -13.56
N THR A 474 -9.78 8.75 -14.55
CA THR A 474 -10.33 7.39 -14.73
C THR A 474 -9.23 6.33 -14.64
N PRO A 475 -9.55 5.08 -14.22
CA PRO A 475 -8.61 3.97 -14.28
C PRO A 475 -8.35 3.53 -15.73
N PHE A 476 -7.30 2.74 -15.95
CA PHE A 476 -7.10 2.08 -17.24
C PHE A 476 -8.22 1.06 -17.49
N GLY A 477 -8.99 1.29 -18.56
CA GLY A 477 -9.98 0.33 -19.05
C GLY A 477 -9.34 -0.86 -19.78
N ARG A 478 -10.16 -1.76 -20.32
CA ARG A 478 -9.71 -2.98 -21.04
C ARG A 478 -8.81 -2.70 -22.25
N GLY A 479 -8.84 -1.47 -22.80
CA GLY A 479 -8.09 -1.06 -23.98
C GLY A 479 -6.75 -0.37 -23.74
N GLY A 480 -6.21 -0.35 -22.51
CA GLY A 480 -4.91 0.31 -22.22
C GLY A 480 -4.93 1.83 -22.35
N ARG A 481 -6.13 2.44 -22.34
CA ARG A 481 -6.37 3.89 -22.40
C ARG A 481 -7.09 4.36 -21.16
N ARG A 482 -6.85 5.60 -20.74
CA ARG A 482 -7.60 6.28 -19.68
C ARG A 482 -7.58 7.79 -19.85
N TYR A 483 -8.45 8.48 -19.15
CA TYR A 483 -8.41 9.91 -18.97
C TYR A 483 -7.63 10.27 -17.70
N MET A 484 -6.61 11.13 -17.84
CA MET A 484 -5.79 11.63 -16.74
C MET A 484 -6.52 12.71 -15.95
N THR A 485 -7.26 13.59 -16.63
CA THR A 485 -8.10 14.61 -16.00
C THR A 485 -9.23 15.02 -16.94
N MET A 486 -10.35 15.47 -16.37
CA MET A 486 -11.48 16.06 -17.10
C MET A 486 -12.04 17.24 -16.30
N ASN A 487 -12.36 18.33 -16.98
CA ASN A 487 -13.03 19.50 -16.41
C ASN A 487 -13.82 20.26 -17.48
N ASN A 488 -14.35 21.44 -17.15
CA ASN A 488 -15.10 22.28 -18.11
C ASN A 488 -14.27 22.79 -19.31
N VAL A 489 -12.94 22.78 -19.25
CA VAL A 489 -12.07 23.22 -20.35
C VAL A 489 -11.90 22.10 -21.39
N GLY A 490 -11.73 20.86 -20.91
CA GLY A 490 -11.46 19.72 -21.77
C GLY A 490 -11.06 18.47 -21.01
N TYR A 491 -10.39 17.58 -21.70
CA TYR A 491 -9.91 16.32 -21.14
C TYR A 491 -8.53 15.96 -21.68
N VAL A 492 -7.75 15.28 -20.84
CA VAL A 492 -6.44 14.75 -21.20
C VAL A 492 -6.52 13.23 -21.14
N SER A 493 -6.17 12.57 -22.24
CA SER A 493 -6.16 11.11 -22.34
C SER A 493 -4.73 10.59 -22.54
N VAL A 494 -4.49 9.38 -22.04
CA VAL A 494 -3.23 8.68 -22.21
C VAL A 494 -3.50 7.27 -22.74
N VAL A 495 -2.71 6.87 -23.72
CA VAL A 495 -2.71 5.53 -24.31
C VAL A 495 -1.37 4.89 -24.00
N LYS A 496 -1.39 3.68 -23.42
CA LYS A 496 -0.20 2.92 -23.11
C LYS A 496 0.25 2.13 -24.33
N ASN A 497 1.44 2.41 -24.87
CA ASN A 497 2.10 1.55 -25.86
C ASN A 497 3.19 0.72 -25.17
N ASN A 498 3.80 -0.24 -25.88
CA ASN A 498 4.74 -1.21 -25.27
C ASN A 498 6.01 -0.56 -24.70
N GLU A 499 6.48 0.55 -25.28
CA GLU A 499 7.73 1.24 -24.88
C GLU A 499 7.51 2.65 -24.35
N GLN A 500 6.46 3.35 -24.80
CA GLN A 500 6.14 4.73 -24.43
C GLN A 500 4.63 4.96 -24.32
N ASN A 501 4.20 6.00 -23.62
CA ASN A 501 2.79 6.41 -23.59
C ASN A 501 2.57 7.52 -24.61
N SER A 502 1.37 7.63 -25.19
CA SER A 502 0.99 8.81 -25.97
C SER A 502 -0.08 9.61 -25.23
N VAL A 503 0.18 10.89 -24.98
CA VAL A 503 -0.74 11.79 -24.29
C VAL A 503 -1.42 12.71 -25.30
N THR A 504 -2.75 12.79 -25.25
CA THR A 504 -3.56 13.67 -26.10
C THR A 504 -4.34 14.64 -25.22
N VAL A 505 -4.22 15.93 -25.53
CA VAL A 505 -4.90 17.03 -24.84
C VAL A 505 -5.97 17.59 -25.76
N SER A 506 -7.23 17.35 -25.42
CA SER A 506 -8.41 17.74 -26.19
C SER A 506 -9.24 18.76 -25.41
N PHE A 507 -9.93 19.63 -26.14
CA PHE A 507 -10.70 20.75 -25.59
C PHE A 507 -12.15 20.67 -26.03
N PHE A 508 -13.08 21.12 -25.19
CA PHE A 508 -14.49 21.23 -25.58
C PHE A 508 -14.72 22.43 -26.50
N ASP A 509 -14.01 23.55 -26.28
CA ASP A 509 -14.04 24.72 -27.16
C ASP A 509 -12.91 24.67 -28.20
N ILE A 510 -13.24 24.09 -29.36
CA ILE A 510 -12.35 23.95 -30.52
C ILE A 510 -12.07 25.32 -31.19
N GLY A 511 -12.90 26.34 -30.93
CA GLY A 511 -12.70 27.69 -31.46
C GLY A 511 -11.58 28.44 -30.75
N ARG A 512 -11.44 28.22 -29.43
CA ARG A 512 -10.38 28.83 -28.60
C ARG A 512 -9.08 28.05 -28.61
N PHE A 513 -9.15 26.72 -28.58
CA PHE A 513 -7.99 25.86 -28.39
C PHE A 513 -7.85 24.83 -29.50
N ARG A 514 -6.60 24.48 -29.81
CA ARG A 514 -6.27 23.43 -30.77
C ARG A 514 -5.81 22.18 -30.03
N GLU A 515 -6.43 21.05 -30.33
CA GLU A 515 -6.00 19.74 -29.84
C GLU A 515 -4.54 19.45 -30.26
N TYR A 516 -3.77 18.87 -29.35
CA TYR A 516 -2.42 18.40 -29.60
C TYR A 516 -2.13 17.09 -28.87
N HIS A 517 -1.16 16.34 -29.38
CA HIS A 517 -0.65 15.11 -28.76
C HIS A 517 0.88 15.12 -28.72
N PHE A 518 1.46 14.32 -27.84
CA PHE A 518 2.90 14.09 -27.75
C PHE A 518 3.19 12.73 -27.11
N GLU A 519 4.38 12.21 -27.37
CA GLU A 519 4.87 10.97 -26.77
C GLU A 519 5.48 11.26 -25.39
N ASP A 520 5.10 10.45 -24.42
CA ASP A 520 5.52 10.46 -23.04
C ASP A 520 6.42 9.24 -22.76
N LEU A 521 7.71 9.53 -22.59
CA LEU A 521 8.75 8.55 -22.24
C LEU A 521 8.86 8.30 -20.73
N PHE A 522 8.15 9.09 -19.92
CA PHE A 522 8.34 9.13 -18.47
C PHE A 522 7.18 8.49 -17.70
N GLY A 523 6.02 8.37 -18.34
CA GLY A 523 4.84 7.72 -17.81
C GLY A 523 4.07 8.58 -16.81
N TYR A 524 3.78 9.84 -17.16
CA TYR A 524 3.00 10.75 -16.33
C TYR A 524 1.67 10.14 -15.90
N ASP A 525 1.33 10.31 -14.62
CA ASP A 525 0.14 9.69 -14.03
C ASP A 525 -0.84 10.69 -13.41
N VAL A 526 -0.37 11.86 -12.95
CA VAL A 526 -1.19 12.99 -12.50
C VAL A 526 -1.21 14.12 -13.53
N CYS A 527 -2.35 14.79 -13.68
CA CYS A 527 -2.54 15.88 -14.63
C CYS A 527 -3.47 16.96 -14.07
N SER A 528 -3.20 18.22 -14.39
CA SER A 528 -4.12 19.35 -14.19
C SER A 528 -4.21 20.13 -15.48
N LEU A 529 -5.43 20.36 -15.96
CA LEU A 529 -5.72 21.15 -17.16
C LEU A 529 -6.36 22.48 -16.77
N ASN A 530 -5.88 23.59 -17.32
CA ASN A 530 -6.54 24.89 -17.22
C ASN A 530 -6.53 25.59 -18.60
N GLU A 531 -7.02 26.83 -18.66
CA GLU A 531 -7.11 27.62 -19.89
C GLU A 531 -5.75 28.11 -20.45
N GLU A 532 -4.69 28.15 -19.63
CA GLU A 532 -3.37 28.65 -20.04
C GLU A 532 -2.35 27.54 -20.35
N GLY A 533 -2.54 26.36 -19.75
CA GLY A 533 -1.65 25.22 -19.93
C GLY A 533 -2.11 23.92 -19.28
N THR A 534 -1.31 22.90 -19.50
CA THR A 534 -1.44 21.56 -18.91
C THR A 534 -0.22 21.28 -18.05
N LEU A 535 -0.46 20.92 -16.78
CA LEU A 535 0.58 20.45 -15.87
C LEU A 535 0.49 18.93 -15.76
N LEU A 536 1.61 18.26 -15.96
CA LEU A 536 1.77 16.82 -15.88
C LEU A 536 2.77 16.50 -14.77
N GLY A 537 2.54 15.40 -14.06
CA GLY A 537 3.44 14.92 -13.02
C GLY A 537 3.57 13.41 -13.03
N GLN A 538 4.77 12.94 -12.67
CA GLN A 538 5.04 11.53 -12.44
C GLN A 538 5.17 11.28 -10.94
N SER A 539 4.23 10.52 -10.38
CA SER A 539 4.08 10.37 -8.93
C SER A 539 5.28 9.77 -8.21
N LYS A 540 6.00 8.86 -8.88
CA LYS A 540 7.13 8.12 -8.30
C LYS A 540 8.47 8.84 -8.41
N THR A 541 8.73 9.52 -9.53
CA THR A 541 10.01 10.19 -9.77
C THR A 541 10.01 11.65 -9.33
N GLY A 542 8.82 12.22 -9.09
CA GLY A 542 8.66 13.62 -8.71
C GLY A 542 8.83 14.60 -9.88
N MET A 543 8.87 14.11 -11.11
CA MET A 543 9.06 14.97 -12.27
C MET A 543 7.76 15.66 -12.66
N LEU A 544 7.82 16.98 -12.81
CA LEU A 544 6.76 17.86 -13.28
C LEU A 544 7.10 18.38 -14.67
N HIS A 545 6.09 18.49 -15.52
CA HIS A 545 6.20 19.10 -16.83
C HIS A 545 5.01 20.04 -17.05
N TYR A 546 5.29 21.31 -17.30
CA TYR A 546 4.27 22.29 -17.63
C TYR A 546 4.35 22.65 -19.10
N ARG A 547 3.22 22.55 -19.78
CA ARG A 547 3.08 22.85 -21.21
C ARG A 547 2.02 23.92 -21.40
N SER A 548 2.41 25.08 -21.91
CA SER A 548 1.44 26.13 -22.21
C SER A 548 0.68 25.84 -23.49
N HIS A 549 -0.59 26.24 -23.54
CA HIS A 549 -1.40 26.15 -24.76
C HIS A 549 -1.03 27.24 -25.77
N LYS A 550 -0.50 28.37 -25.29
CA LYS A 550 -0.03 29.48 -26.12
C LYS A 550 1.43 29.22 -26.51
N MET A 551 1.75 29.36 -27.79
CA MET A 551 3.13 29.20 -28.30
C MET A 551 4.11 30.27 -27.78
N ILE A 552 3.62 31.30 -27.08
CA ILE A 552 4.43 32.40 -26.56
C ILE A 552 5.24 31.97 -25.33
N HIS A 553 4.71 31.05 -24.52
CA HIS A 553 5.36 30.60 -23.30
C HIS A 553 6.10 29.29 -23.54
N SER A 554 7.35 29.21 -23.08
CA SER A 554 8.14 27.98 -23.17
C SER A 554 7.66 26.94 -22.18
N ASN A 555 7.61 25.69 -22.62
CA ASN A 555 7.43 24.55 -21.73
C ASN A 555 8.63 24.43 -20.78
N TRP A 556 8.40 23.89 -19.59
CA TRP A 556 9.47 23.64 -18.63
C TRP A 556 9.26 22.33 -17.87
N THR A 557 10.37 21.76 -17.41
CA THR A 557 10.39 20.51 -16.64
C THR A 557 11.13 20.76 -15.35
N LYS A 558 10.65 20.18 -14.24
CA LYS A 558 11.28 20.32 -12.92
C LYS A 558 11.12 19.04 -12.13
N VAL A 559 12.14 18.67 -11.36
CA VAL A 559 12.06 17.52 -10.46
C VAL A 559 11.83 18.02 -9.03
N VAL A 560 10.82 17.44 -8.38
CA VAL A 560 10.50 17.65 -6.97
C VAL A 560 11.25 16.61 -6.14
N PRO A 561 11.95 17.00 -5.07
CA PRO A 561 12.59 16.02 -4.19
C PRO A 561 11.53 15.24 -3.41
N LEU A 562 11.54 13.92 -3.58
CA LEU A 562 10.69 12.97 -2.89
C LEU A 562 11.53 12.14 -1.92
N ALA A 563 11.09 12.01 -0.67
CA ALA A 563 11.66 11.08 0.28
C ALA A 563 11.35 9.62 -0.11
N GLN A 564 12.05 8.65 0.50
CA GLN A 564 11.79 7.23 0.22
C GLN A 564 10.33 6.87 0.55
N GLY A 565 9.64 6.27 -0.42
CA GLY A 565 8.21 5.94 -0.30
C GLY A 565 7.24 7.12 -0.47
N GLU A 566 7.75 8.35 -0.58
CA GLU A 566 6.93 9.53 -0.90
C GLU A 566 6.47 9.50 -2.35
N ARG A 567 5.23 9.95 -2.59
CA ARG A 567 4.70 10.11 -3.94
C ARG A 567 3.95 11.42 -4.06
N ILE A 568 3.95 11.99 -5.27
CA ILE A 568 2.99 13.05 -5.61
C ILE A 568 1.61 12.41 -5.69
N THR A 569 0.67 12.92 -4.90
CA THR A 569 -0.70 12.43 -4.84
C THR A 569 -1.62 13.25 -5.72
N SER A 570 -1.42 14.56 -5.77
CA SER A 570 -2.26 15.47 -6.54
C SER A 570 -1.50 16.72 -6.94
N ILE A 571 -1.87 17.29 -8.10
CA ILE A 571 -1.35 18.56 -8.60
C ILE A 571 -2.51 19.45 -9.02
N ALA A 572 -2.36 20.77 -8.88
CA ALA A 572 -3.25 21.73 -9.51
C ALA A 572 -2.45 22.89 -10.10
N ALA A 573 -2.92 23.41 -11.23
CA ALA A 573 -2.34 24.57 -11.89
C ALA A 573 -3.42 25.63 -12.10
N THR A 574 -3.10 26.86 -11.73
CA THR A 574 -3.84 28.06 -12.13
C THR A 574 -2.98 28.87 -13.11
N PRO A 575 -3.53 29.88 -13.79
CA PRO A 575 -2.75 30.79 -14.62
C PRO A 575 -1.55 31.41 -13.88
N SER A 576 -1.62 31.58 -12.55
CA SER A 576 -0.62 32.31 -11.78
C SER A 576 0.28 31.41 -10.90
N ARG A 577 -0.21 30.23 -10.50
CA ARG A 577 0.42 29.38 -9.48
C ARG A 577 0.27 27.90 -9.81
N ILE A 578 1.22 27.12 -9.32
CA ILE A 578 1.21 25.65 -9.40
C ILE A 578 1.37 25.09 -8.00
N PHE A 579 0.56 24.09 -7.69
CA PHE A 579 0.47 23.45 -6.40
C PHE A 579 0.72 21.95 -6.54
N VAL A 580 1.57 21.40 -5.69
CA VAL A 580 1.93 19.99 -5.68
C VAL A 580 1.78 19.45 -4.28
N GLY A 581 0.87 18.50 -4.10
CA GLY A 581 0.64 17.78 -2.85
C GLY A 581 1.28 16.39 -2.87
N THR A 582 1.81 15.96 -1.73
CA THR A 582 2.46 14.64 -1.59
C THR A 582 1.82 13.78 -0.50
N SER A 583 2.13 12.49 -0.53
CA SER A 583 1.67 11.48 0.44
C SER A 583 2.22 11.68 1.85
N HIS A 584 3.33 12.40 2.01
CA HIS A 584 3.82 12.81 3.32
C HIS A 584 3.25 14.15 3.77
N GLY A 585 2.38 14.79 2.97
CA GLY A 585 1.79 16.09 3.29
C GLY A 585 2.72 17.28 3.06
N TYR A 586 3.70 17.16 2.16
CA TYR A 586 4.38 18.35 1.65
C TYR A 586 3.51 19.02 0.59
N MET A 587 3.23 20.30 0.78
CA MET A 587 2.57 21.14 -0.19
C MET A 587 3.59 22.14 -0.76
N ARG A 588 3.93 21.96 -2.03
CA ARG A 588 4.96 22.75 -2.72
C ARG A 588 4.29 23.69 -3.69
N ILE A 589 4.61 24.97 -3.57
CA ILE A 589 4.00 26.05 -4.35
C ILE A 589 5.06 26.61 -5.31
N PHE A 590 4.69 26.71 -6.58
CA PHE A 590 5.49 27.29 -7.63
C PHE A 590 4.72 28.43 -8.30
N ASN A 591 5.43 29.33 -9.00
CA ASN A 591 4.78 30.19 -9.98
C ASN A 591 4.57 29.43 -11.31
N GLN A 592 3.85 30.04 -12.25
CA GLN A 592 3.62 29.50 -13.60
C GLN A 592 4.89 29.15 -14.40
N HIS A 593 6.06 29.67 -14.00
CA HIS A 593 7.36 29.44 -14.65
C HIS A 593 8.25 28.44 -13.89
N GLY A 594 7.71 27.75 -12.88
CA GLY A 594 8.44 26.73 -12.13
C GLY A 594 9.38 27.25 -11.04
N LEU A 595 9.35 28.55 -10.70
CA LEU A 595 10.08 29.10 -9.55
C LEU A 595 9.41 28.63 -8.25
N PRO A 596 10.13 28.01 -7.30
CA PRO A 596 9.55 27.60 -6.04
C PRO A 596 9.32 28.84 -5.16
N LEU A 597 8.10 28.98 -4.63
CA LEU A 597 7.70 30.11 -3.79
C LEU A 597 7.66 29.73 -2.32
N ALA A 598 7.07 28.57 -2.01
CA ALA A 598 6.91 28.10 -0.63
C ALA A 598 6.82 26.58 -0.57
N VAL A 599 7.17 26.02 0.59
CA VAL A 599 6.99 24.61 0.94
C VAL A 599 6.36 24.56 2.32
N GLU A 600 5.15 24.02 2.40
CA GLU A 600 4.40 23.88 3.65
C GLU A 600 4.23 22.40 4.01
N LYS A 601 4.10 22.14 5.31
CA LYS A 601 3.84 20.82 5.86
C LYS A 601 2.42 20.78 6.42
N VAL A 602 1.61 19.87 5.89
CA VAL A 602 0.20 19.64 6.23
C VAL A 602 -0.05 18.15 6.41
N SER A 603 -1.28 17.75 6.76
CA SER A 603 -1.70 16.35 6.66
C SER A 603 -1.59 15.84 5.21
N PRO A 604 -1.35 14.54 4.99
CA PRO A 604 -1.23 13.97 3.65
C PRO A 604 -2.34 14.41 2.71
N VAL A 605 -1.95 15.00 1.58
CA VAL A 605 -2.89 15.54 0.59
C VAL A 605 -3.32 14.40 -0.31
N VAL A 606 -4.62 14.24 -0.55
CA VAL A 606 -5.17 13.18 -1.42
C VAL A 606 -5.78 13.73 -2.70
N ALA A 607 -6.29 14.97 -2.65
CA ALA A 607 -6.82 15.67 -3.81
C ALA A 607 -6.60 17.17 -3.65
N LEU A 608 -6.37 17.86 -4.76
CA LEU A 608 -6.07 19.28 -4.78
C LEU A 608 -6.72 19.90 -6.02
N THR A 609 -7.40 21.02 -5.83
CA THR A 609 -7.90 21.88 -6.92
C THR A 609 -7.66 23.34 -6.56
N ALA A 610 -7.60 24.20 -7.57
CA ALA A 610 -7.29 25.60 -7.38
C ALA A 610 -8.03 26.47 -8.40
N HIS A 611 -8.42 27.66 -7.97
CA HIS A 611 -9.08 28.68 -8.78
C HIS A 611 -8.42 30.03 -8.47
N ASP A 612 -7.81 30.65 -9.47
CA ASP A 612 -6.96 31.84 -9.32
C ASP A 612 -5.84 31.66 -8.27
N TYR A 613 -6.03 32.25 -7.09
CA TYR A 613 -5.15 32.15 -5.93
C TYR A 613 -5.73 31.31 -4.79
N LYS A 614 -7.00 30.91 -4.89
CA LYS A 614 -7.71 30.07 -3.93
C LYS A 614 -7.36 28.60 -4.20
N VAL A 615 -7.09 27.86 -3.14
CA VAL A 615 -6.72 26.44 -3.19
C VAL A 615 -7.62 25.67 -2.24
N PHE A 616 -8.23 24.62 -2.77
CA PHE A 616 -9.02 23.66 -2.01
C PHE A 616 -8.28 22.32 -2.01
N ALA A 617 -7.84 21.92 -0.82
CA ALA A 617 -7.09 20.69 -0.60
C ALA A 617 -7.88 19.74 0.30
N VAL A 618 -7.94 18.47 -0.10
CA VAL A 618 -8.50 17.40 0.72
C VAL A 618 -7.35 16.59 1.29
N HIS A 619 -7.42 16.32 2.58
CA HIS A 619 -6.44 15.57 3.34
C HIS A 619 -7.06 14.29 3.87
N TYR A 620 -6.25 13.25 3.98
CA TYR A 620 -6.66 12.02 4.63
C TYR A 620 -5.50 11.44 5.43
N SER A 621 -5.79 11.01 6.64
CA SER A 621 -4.87 10.25 7.48
C SER A 621 -5.66 9.19 8.23
N PRO A 622 -5.14 7.96 8.38
CA PRO A 622 -5.78 6.95 9.24
C PRO A 622 -6.02 7.43 10.67
N TYR A 623 -5.27 8.44 11.14
CA TYR A 623 -5.39 9.01 12.49
C TYR A 623 -6.39 10.16 12.59
N HIS A 624 -6.50 11.01 11.57
CA HIS A 624 -7.34 12.23 11.60
C HIS A 624 -8.63 12.11 10.79
N GLY A 625 -8.80 11.00 10.06
CA GLY A 625 -9.89 10.84 9.11
C GLY A 625 -9.70 11.73 7.88
N ILE A 626 -10.83 12.11 7.28
CA ILE A 626 -10.87 12.99 6.11
C ILE A 626 -11.14 14.44 6.54
N SER A 627 -10.32 15.34 6.05
CA SER A 627 -10.42 16.76 6.33
C SER A 627 -10.13 17.59 5.08
N TYR A 628 -10.43 18.89 5.13
CA TYR A 628 -10.17 19.80 4.04
C TYR A 628 -9.57 21.11 4.53
N SER A 629 -8.80 21.74 3.67
CA SER A 629 -8.25 23.08 3.87
C SER A 629 -8.62 23.96 2.68
N LEU A 630 -9.04 25.19 2.98
CA LEU A 630 -9.32 26.23 2.01
C LEU A 630 -8.49 27.45 2.35
N PHE A 631 -7.62 27.86 1.45
CA PHE A 631 -6.70 28.96 1.66
C PHE A 631 -6.43 29.70 0.35
N GLU A 632 -5.97 30.93 0.46
CA GLU A 632 -5.61 31.80 -0.66
C GLU A 632 -4.13 32.19 -0.55
N LEU A 633 -3.42 32.09 -1.68
CA LEU A 633 -2.01 32.44 -1.83
C LEU A 633 -1.83 33.54 -2.88
N SER A 634 -2.35 34.73 -2.56
CA SER A 634 -2.15 35.92 -3.38
C SER A 634 -0.71 36.45 -3.25
N PRO A 635 -0.22 37.25 -4.22
CA PRO A 635 1.04 37.98 -4.07
C PRO A 635 1.04 38.97 -2.89
N ALA A 636 -0.13 39.46 -2.47
CA ALA A 636 -0.27 40.45 -1.40
C ALA A 636 -0.26 39.83 0.00
N GLY A 637 -0.54 38.53 0.11
CA GLY A 637 -0.56 37.81 1.38
C GLY A 637 -1.17 36.42 1.26
N SER A 638 -0.86 35.57 2.24
CA SER A 638 -1.46 34.24 2.42
C SER A 638 -2.52 34.26 3.51
N LYS A 639 -3.68 33.64 3.26
CA LYS A 639 -4.77 33.54 4.23
C LYS A 639 -5.38 32.14 4.19
N TYR A 640 -5.53 31.54 5.36
CA TYR A 640 -6.36 30.35 5.53
C TYR A 640 -7.78 30.79 5.89
N TYR A 641 -8.77 30.35 5.11
CA TYR A 641 -10.19 30.46 5.49
C TYR A 641 -10.54 29.34 6.46
N GLN A 642 -10.14 28.11 6.12
CA GLN A 642 -10.34 26.91 6.91
C GLN A 642 -9.12 26.02 6.80
N ARG A 643 -8.72 25.42 7.91
CA ARG A 643 -7.52 24.58 7.98
C ARG A 643 -7.87 23.25 8.62
N GLU A 644 -7.74 22.18 7.83
CA GLU A 644 -7.96 20.79 8.25
C GLU A 644 -9.31 20.59 8.98
N CYS A 645 -10.36 21.26 8.53
CA CYS A 645 -11.72 21.06 9.04
C CYS A 645 -12.28 19.71 8.56
N PRO A 646 -13.15 19.04 9.33
CA PRO A 646 -13.71 17.75 8.94
C PRO A 646 -14.54 17.88 7.66
N LEU A 647 -14.40 16.92 6.75
CA LEU A 647 -15.12 16.88 5.47
C LEU A 647 -16.27 15.86 5.55
N PRO A 648 -17.55 16.28 5.44
CA PRO A 648 -18.69 15.39 5.62
C PRO A 648 -19.03 14.63 4.34
N ILE A 649 -18.18 13.67 3.96
CA ILE A 649 -18.41 12.81 2.78
C ILE A 649 -18.58 11.34 3.16
N SER A 650 -19.34 10.63 2.35
CA SER A 650 -19.49 9.18 2.47
C SER A 650 -18.28 8.49 1.84
N LEU A 651 -17.53 7.71 2.63
CA LEU A 651 -16.45 6.89 2.09
C LEU A 651 -17.02 5.56 1.54
N PRO A 652 -16.46 5.02 0.43
CA PRO A 652 -16.88 3.73 -0.10
C PRO A 652 -16.76 2.62 0.97
N GLN A 653 -17.87 1.92 1.25
CA GLN A 653 -17.82 0.71 2.08
C GLN A 653 -17.29 -0.44 1.22
N LEU A 654 -16.11 -1.00 1.55
CA LEU A 654 -15.63 -2.24 0.93
C LEU A 654 -16.51 -3.42 1.41
N HIS A 655 -17.72 -3.54 0.86
CA HIS A 655 -18.53 -4.73 1.04
C HIS A 655 -17.99 -5.85 0.15
N LEU A 656 -17.71 -7.01 0.75
CA LEU A 656 -17.24 -8.22 0.09
C LEU A 656 -18.29 -8.86 -0.85
N THR A 657 -19.48 -8.24 -1.00
CA THR A 657 -20.67 -8.86 -1.60
C THR A 657 -21.11 -8.27 -2.94
N SER A 658 -20.53 -7.17 -3.42
CA SER A 658 -20.91 -6.64 -4.75
C SER A 658 -20.22 -7.43 -5.85
N GLU A 659 -20.99 -8.16 -6.65
CA GLU A 659 -20.51 -8.90 -7.83
C GLU A 659 -20.09 -7.99 -9.00
N ASP A 660 -20.23 -6.67 -8.87
CA ASP A 660 -19.85 -5.72 -9.91
C ASP A 660 -18.34 -5.46 -9.95
N ASN A 661 -17.70 -6.02 -10.98
CA ASN A 661 -16.28 -5.87 -11.27
C ASN A 661 -15.85 -4.41 -11.54
N GLY A 662 -16.79 -3.53 -11.92
CA GLY A 662 -16.51 -2.11 -12.25
C GLY A 662 -16.13 -1.29 -11.01
N ASP A 663 -16.98 -1.29 -9.99
CA ASP A 663 -16.80 -0.50 -8.76
C ASP A 663 -15.50 -0.86 -8.04
N LYS A 664 -15.19 -2.16 -7.98
CA LYS A 664 -13.94 -2.66 -7.38
C LYS A 664 -12.70 -2.11 -8.09
N GLN A 665 -12.74 -1.97 -9.42
CA GLN A 665 -11.65 -1.40 -10.19
C GLN A 665 -11.47 0.11 -9.90
N PHE A 666 -12.58 0.85 -9.79
CA PHE A 666 -12.53 2.27 -9.47
C PHE A 666 -12.03 2.51 -8.03
N THR A 667 -12.53 1.77 -7.03
CA THR A 667 -12.08 1.91 -5.64
C THR A 667 -10.61 1.51 -5.46
N LYS A 668 -10.09 0.54 -6.23
CA LYS A 668 -8.65 0.21 -6.24
C LYS A 668 -7.79 1.34 -6.79
N PHE A 669 -8.30 2.10 -7.76
CA PHE A 669 -7.65 3.28 -8.34
C PHE A 669 -7.74 4.50 -7.42
N ASN A 670 -8.93 4.77 -6.88
CA ASN A 670 -9.23 5.88 -6.00
C ASN A 670 -9.93 5.38 -4.71
N PRO A 671 -9.15 5.07 -3.66
CA PRO A 671 -9.67 4.45 -2.43
C PRO A 671 -10.70 5.30 -1.68
N LEU A 672 -10.69 6.63 -1.86
CA LEU A 672 -11.63 7.54 -1.19
C LEU A 672 -12.92 7.77 -2.01
N GLY A 673 -13.01 7.23 -3.24
CA GLY A 673 -14.20 7.36 -4.07
C GLY A 673 -14.48 8.76 -4.61
N LEU A 674 -13.53 9.69 -4.50
CA LEU A 674 -13.68 11.08 -4.95
C LEU A 674 -13.65 11.16 -6.48
N LYS A 675 -14.81 11.24 -7.14
CA LYS A 675 -14.87 11.34 -8.61
C LYS A 675 -14.27 12.63 -9.12
N SER A 676 -14.64 13.76 -8.52
CA SER A 676 -14.12 15.08 -8.92
C SER A 676 -14.23 16.11 -7.80
N LEU A 677 -13.35 17.10 -7.88
CA LEU A 677 -13.29 18.27 -7.02
C LEU A 677 -12.95 19.50 -7.87
N PHE A 678 -13.67 20.60 -7.68
CA PHE A 678 -13.53 21.79 -8.49
C PHE A 678 -14.10 23.01 -7.78
N PHE A 679 -13.83 24.19 -8.32
CA PHE A 679 -14.56 25.39 -7.95
C PHE A 679 -15.74 25.60 -8.92
N SER A 680 -16.83 26.18 -8.43
CA SER A 680 -17.89 26.70 -9.29
C SER A 680 -17.36 27.86 -10.14
N ALA A 681 -18.11 28.24 -11.18
CA ALA A 681 -17.79 29.44 -11.97
C ALA A 681 -17.67 30.74 -11.14
N TYR A 682 -18.28 30.79 -9.95
CA TYR A 682 -18.20 31.91 -9.01
C TYR A 682 -17.15 31.72 -7.89
N GLY A 683 -16.35 30.65 -7.97
CA GLY A 683 -15.26 30.41 -7.02
C GLY A 683 -15.67 29.79 -5.70
N ASP A 684 -16.80 29.06 -5.64
CA ASP A 684 -17.20 28.28 -4.47
C ASP A 684 -16.68 26.83 -4.56
N PRO A 685 -16.06 26.26 -3.51
CA PRO A 685 -15.59 24.89 -3.52
C PRO A 685 -16.71 23.86 -3.67
N CYS A 686 -16.54 22.95 -4.63
CA CYS A 686 -17.48 21.89 -4.97
C CYS A 686 -16.78 20.52 -4.89
N LEU A 687 -17.53 19.50 -4.46
CA LEU A 687 -17.04 18.14 -4.35
C LEU A 687 -18.12 17.14 -4.75
N PHE A 688 -17.72 16.09 -5.48
CA PHE A 688 -18.60 15.01 -5.91
C PHE A 688 -17.97 13.66 -5.57
N GLY A 689 -18.58 12.96 -4.61
CA GLY A 689 -18.09 11.71 -4.05
C GLY A 689 -18.57 10.45 -4.77
N SER A 690 -18.45 9.32 -4.09
CA SER A 690 -18.99 8.02 -4.53
C SER A 690 -20.49 7.88 -4.24
N ASP A 691 -21.04 8.74 -3.41
CA ASP A 691 -22.46 8.86 -3.08
C ASP A 691 -23.28 9.60 -4.15
N ASN A 692 -22.64 10.04 -5.25
CA ASN A 692 -23.29 10.74 -6.37
C ASN A 692 -24.02 12.04 -6.00
N VAL A 693 -23.67 12.63 -4.84
CA VAL A 693 -24.18 13.92 -4.38
C VAL A 693 -23.16 15.02 -4.65
N LEU A 694 -23.61 16.12 -5.26
CA LEU A 694 -22.82 17.34 -5.38
C LEU A 694 -22.93 18.15 -4.09
N LEU A 695 -21.80 18.36 -3.43
CA LEU A 695 -21.67 19.20 -2.24
C LEU A 695 -21.02 20.53 -2.61
N ILE A 696 -21.63 21.64 -2.18
CA ILE A 696 -21.06 23.00 -2.28
C ILE A 696 -20.79 23.52 -0.87
N LEU A 697 -19.62 24.11 -0.68
CA LEU A 697 -19.31 24.83 0.55
C LEU A 697 -19.86 26.26 0.49
N SER A 698 -20.85 26.56 1.31
CA SER A 698 -21.48 27.89 1.44
C SER A 698 -20.86 28.66 2.61
N LYS A 699 -20.87 30.00 2.53
CA LYS A 699 -20.40 30.92 3.58
C LYS A 699 -18.95 30.67 4.04
N TRP A 700 -18.10 30.14 3.15
CA TRP A 700 -16.70 29.80 3.47
C TRP A 700 -15.81 31.01 3.77
N ARG A 701 -16.22 32.21 3.33
CA ARG A 701 -15.53 33.47 3.64
C ARG A 701 -15.58 33.81 5.15
N SER A 702 -16.61 33.32 5.84
CA SER A 702 -16.84 33.44 7.29
C SER A 702 -16.67 32.08 7.96
N PRO A 703 -15.54 31.80 8.64
CA PRO A 703 -15.23 30.46 9.15
C PRO A 703 -16.28 29.88 10.12
N SER A 704 -16.99 30.75 10.87
CA SER A 704 -18.02 30.35 11.83
C SER A 704 -19.37 29.97 11.20
N GLU A 705 -19.63 30.39 9.96
CA GLU A 705 -20.92 30.20 9.29
C GLU A 705 -20.85 29.18 8.14
N SER A 706 -19.67 28.59 7.94
CA SER A 706 -19.41 27.70 6.82
C SER A 706 -20.20 26.41 6.92
N ARG A 707 -20.86 26.03 5.82
CA ARG A 707 -21.76 24.87 5.77
C ARG A 707 -21.65 24.15 4.43
N TRP A 708 -21.62 22.83 4.46
CA TRP A 708 -21.72 22.00 3.26
C TRP A 708 -23.20 21.81 2.90
N LEU A 709 -23.56 22.15 1.67
CA LEU A 709 -24.92 22.04 1.15
C LEU A 709 -24.97 20.94 0.08
N PRO A 710 -25.84 19.92 0.21
CA PRO A 710 -26.12 18.98 -0.85
C PRO A 710 -27.07 19.64 -1.85
N VAL A 711 -26.57 19.92 -3.05
CA VAL A 711 -27.30 20.74 -4.04
C VAL A 711 -27.84 19.94 -5.22
N LEU A 712 -27.40 18.70 -5.37
CA LEU A 712 -27.83 17.79 -6.43
C LEU A 712 -27.59 16.35 -5.98
N ASP A 713 -28.63 15.54 -6.02
CA ASP A 713 -28.53 14.08 -5.94
C ASP A 713 -28.72 13.52 -7.35
N ALA A 714 -27.61 13.09 -7.97
CA ALA A 714 -27.63 12.65 -9.36
C ALA A 714 -28.43 11.35 -9.55
N ASP A 715 -28.47 10.45 -8.55
CA ASP A 715 -29.19 9.19 -8.64
C ASP A 715 -30.71 9.43 -8.60
N MET A 716 -31.16 10.46 -7.87
CA MET A 716 -32.55 10.90 -7.87
C MET A 716 -32.96 11.52 -9.22
N GLU A 717 -32.09 12.33 -9.84
CA GLU A 717 -32.37 12.91 -11.17
C GLU A 717 -32.42 11.84 -12.26
N LEU A 718 -31.48 10.89 -12.26
CA LEU A 718 -31.49 9.76 -13.19
C LEU A 718 -32.76 8.91 -13.05
N TRP A 719 -33.23 8.68 -11.82
CA TRP A 719 -34.48 7.97 -11.56
C TRP A 719 -35.70 8.70 -12.14
N LYS A 720 -35.75 10.04 -12.06
CA LYS A 720 -36.82 10.85 -12.66
C LYS A 720 -36.79 10.81 -14.19
N MET A 721 -35.60 10.98 -14.78
CA MET A 721 -35.41 10.91 -16.24
C MET A 721 -35.75 9.53 -16.80
N SER A 722 -35.58 8.47 -16.00
CA SER A 722 -35.88 7.09 -16.39
C SER A 722 -37.34 6.68 -16.18
N GLY A 723 -38.23 7.63 -15.84
CA GLY A 723 -39.65 7.35 -15.61
C GLY A 723 -39.91 6.45 -14.40
N GLY A 724 -39.09 6.56 -13.36
CA GLY A 724 -39.29 5.83 -12.09
C GLY A 724 -38.61 4.48 -12.02
N LYS A 725 -37.86 4.10 -13.05
CA LYS A 725 -37.06 2.86 -13.08
C LYS A 725 -35.72 3.10 -12.39
N ASN A 726 -35.28 2.12 -11.59
CA ASN A 726 -33.93 2.10 -11.04
C ASN A 726 -32.99 1.60 -12.15
N ASP A 727 -32.51 2.53 -12.98
CA ASP A 727 -31.53 2.21 -14.01
C ASP A 727 -30.14 2.16 -13.40
N THR A 728 -29.60 0.95 -13.21
CA THR A 728 -28.24 0.74 -12.71
C THR A 728 -27.19 0.85 -13.82
N GLN A 729 -27.59 1.09 -15.07
CA GLN A 729 -26.69 1.15 -16.23
C GLN A 729 -26.32 2.58 -16.62
N VAL A 730 -26.88 3.60 -15.98
CA VAL A 730 -26.57 5.01 -16.26
C VAL A 730 -25.91 5.64 -15.05
N HIS A 731 -24.77 6.29 -15.26
CA HIS A 731 -24.00 6.94 -14.20
C HIS A 731 -23.63 8.37 -14.61
N VAL A 732 -23.47 9.24 -13.61
CA VAL A 732 -23.02 10.61 -13.81
C VAL A 732 -21.52 10.75 -13.51
N TRP A 733 -20.81 11.40 -14.44
CA TRP A 733 -19.41 11.80 -14.29
C TRP A 733 -19.27 13.33 -14.33
N PRO A 734 -18.93 14.01 -13.22
CA PRO A 734 -18.96 15.47 -13.14
C PRO A 734 -17.74 16.15 -13.79
N LEU A 735 -17.98 17.23 -14.54
CA LEU A 735 -16.94 18.06 -15.17
C LEU A 735 -16.72 19.37 -14.42
N GLY A 736 -17.81 20.06 -14.06
CA GLY A 736 -17.77 21.32 -13.34
C GLY A 736 -19.15 21.96 -13.20
N LEU A 737 -19.26 22.97 -12.34
CA LEU A 737 -20.53 23.65 -12.04
C LEU A 737 -20.55 25.07 -12.60
N ASN A 738 -21.50 25.33 -13.50
CA ASN A 738 -21.75 26.64 -14.08
C ASN A 738 -23.04 27.21 -13.50
N TYR A 739 -22.92 28.14 -12.55
CA TYR A 739 -24.05 28.76 -11.85
C TYR A 739 -25.00 27.73 -11.21
N ASP A 740 -26.09 27.35 -11.88
CA ASP A 740 -27.13 26.43 -11.43
C ASP A 740 -27.13 25.08 -12.19
N THR A 741 -26.20 24.88 -13.13
CA THR A 741 -26.11 23.68 -13.97
C THR A 741 -24.78 22.96 -13.77
N LEU A 742 -24.87 21.66 -13.48
CA LEU A 742 -23.74 20.76 -13.47
C LEU A 742 -23.49 20.25 -14.89
N ASN A 743 -22.31 20.56 -15.42
CA ASN A 743 -21.82 19.91 -16.64
C ASN A 743 -21.29 18.53 -16.27
N CYS A 744 -21.78 17.50 -16.95
CA CYS A 744 -21.41 16.12 -16.68
C CYS A 744 -21.41 15.26 -17.93
N ILE A 745 -20.84 14.06 -17.84
CA ILE A 745 -20.96 13.02 -18.85
C ILE A 745 -21.94 11.98 -18.32
N LEU A 746 -22.97 11.67 -19.11
CA LEU A 746 -23.85 10.53 -18.87
C LEU A 746 -23.19 9.26 -19.41
N VAL A 747 -22.70 8.43 -18.50
CA VAL A 747 -22.04 7.18 -18.81
C VAL A 747 -23.10 6.09 -18.86
N LYS A 748 -23.19 5.37 -19.99
CA LYS A 748 -24.11 4.24 -20.17
C LYS A 748 -23.30 2.95 -20.24
N GLY A 749 -23.52 2.02 -19.33
CA GLY A 749 -22.86 0.71 -19.32
C GLY A 749 -22.67 0.15 -17.91
N LYS A 750 -21.80 -0.86 -17.81
CA LYS A 750 -21.44 -1.51 -16.53
C LYS A 750 -20.34 -0.78 -15.75
N THR A 751 -19.69 0.20 -16.36
CA THR A 751 -18.60 0.97 -15.76
C THR A 751 -19.11 2.33 -15.33
N ILE A 752 -18.74 2.77 -14.12
CA ILE A 752 -19.16 4.09 -13.60
C ILE A 752 -18.45 5.25 -14.31
N TRP A 753 -17.27 5.02 -14.90
CA TRP A 753 -16.48 6.04 -15.58
C TRP A 753 -16.66 5.99 -17.10
N PRO A 754 -16.49 7.14 -17.80
CA PRO A 754 -16.61 7.20 -19.25
C PRO A 754 -15.50 6.42 -19.98
N GLU A 755 -15.86 5.78 -21.08
CA GLU A 755 -14.91 5.11 -21.99
C GLU A 755 -14.65 5.95 -23.26
N PHE A 756 -13.99 5.36 -24.26
CA PHE A 756 -13.69 6.01 -25.54
C PHE A 756 -14.62 5.48 -26.64
N PRO A 757 -15.17 6.33 -27.52
CA PRO A 757 -15.06 7.79 -27.54
C PRO A 757 -15.84 8.46 -26.40
N LEU A 758 -15.38 9.64 -25.96
CA LEU A 758 -16.06 10.40 -24.92
C LEU A 758 -17.44 10.88 -25.43
N PRO A 759 -18.54 10.62 -24.70
CA PRO A 759 -19.84 11.20 -25.02
C PRO A 759 -19.81 12.73 -24.93
N LEU A 760 -20.80 13.38 -25.55
CA LEU A 760 -20.95 14.82 -25.43
C LEU A 760 -21.34 15.22 -23.99
N PRO A 761 -20.80 16.33 -23.46
CA PRO A 761 -21.25 16.90 -22.20
C PRO A 761 -22.76 17.13 -22.19
N SER A 762 -23.38 16.72 -21.09
CA SER A 762 -24.79 16.92 -20.76
C SER A 762 -24.89 17.89 -19.59
N GLU A 763 -25.96 18.66 -19.57
CA GLU A 763 -26.25 19.62 -18.50
C GLU A 763 -27.30 19.02 -17.56
N MET A 764 -27.06 19.12 -16.25
CA MET A 764 -27.98 18.70 -15.22
C MET A 764 -28.22 19.85 -14.25
N GLU A 765 -29.46 20.33 -14.17
CA GLU A 765 -29.81 21.41 -13.23
C GLU A 765 -29.66 20.95 -11.77
N MET A 766 -29.19 21.87 -10.91
CA MET A 766 -29.20 21.66 -9.46
C MET A 766 -30.64 21.45 -8.97
N ARG A 767 -30.80 20.45 -8.10
CA ARG A 767 -32.06 20.08 -7.44
C ARG A 767 -31.79 19.71 -5.99
N ILE A 768 -32.41 20.44 -5.07
CA ILE A 768 -32.20 20.20 -3.64
C ILE A 768 -32.88 18.88 -3.25
N PRO A 769 -32.18 17.94 -2.58
CA PRO A 769 -32.69 16.60 -2.30
C PRO A 769 -33.72 16.60 -1.15
N ILE A 770 -34.93 17.09 -1.43
CA ILE A 770 -36.11 17.04 -0.54
C ILE A 770 -37.21 16.10 -1.06
N LEU A 771 -37.05 15.60 -2.29
CA LEU A 771 -38.04 14.79 -2.96
C LEU A 771 -38.06 13.36 -2.40
N VAL A 772 -39.25 12.80 -2.19
CA VAL A 772 -39.43 11.45 -1.65
C VAL A 772 -40.00 10.52 -2.73
N LYS A 773 -39.24 9.48 -3.11
CA LYS A 773 -39.60 8.53 -4.17
C LYS A 773 -40.99 7.91 -3.98
N SER A 774 -41.33 7.46 -2.77
CA SER A 774 -42.63 6.82 -2.50
C SER A 774 -43.82 7.75 -2.73
N ARG A 775 -43.75 8.99 -2.25
CA ARG A 775 -44.82 9.99 -2.44
C ARG A 775 -45.02 10.35 -3.91
N ILE A 776 -43.93 10.41 -4.67
CA ILE A 776 -43.98 10.70 -6.10
C ILE A 776 -44.67 9.53 -6.84
N ALA A 777 -44.29 8.29 -6.53
CA ALA A 777 -44.92 7.11 -7.13
C ALA A 777 -46.43 7.03 -6.83
N GLU A 778 -46.84 7.29 -5.58
CA GLU A 778 -48.26 7.33 -5.19
C GLU A 778 -49.06 8.41 -5.96
N GLU A 779 -48.49 9.60 -6.17
CA GLU A 779 -49.14 10.68 -6.91
C GLU A 779 -49.19 10.41 -8.42
N GLU A 780 -48.20 9.70 -8.98
CA GLU A 780 -48.27 9.22 -10.36
C GLU A 780 -49.37 8.16 -10.56
N GLU A 781 -49.51 7.20 -9.64
CA GLU A 781 -50.60 6.22 -9.68
C GLU A 781 -51.97 6.88 -9.60
N LYS A 782 -52.14 7.87 -8.71
CA LYS A 782 -53.36 8.69 -8.62
C LYS A 782 -53.65 9.47 -9.90
N ARG A 783 -52.62 9.91 -10.63
CA ARG A 783 -52.80 10.60 -11.92
C ARG A 783 -53.17 9.63 -13.03
N LYS A 784 -52.52 8.47 -13.11
CA LYS A 784 -52.83 7.43 -14.10
C LYS A 784 -54.26 6.91 -13.94
N SER A 785 -54.67 6.60 -12.71
CA SER A 785 -56.07 6.20 -12.40
C SER A 785 -57.10 7.27 -12.79
N LYS A 786 -56.86 8.55 -12.47
CA LYS A 786 -57.76 9.65 -12.91
C LYS A 786 -57.80 9.82 -14.43
N ALA A 787 -56.70 9.58 -15.13
CA ALA A 787 -56.66 9.64 -16.59
C ALA A 787 -57.45 8.49 -17.22
N GLU A 788 -57.41 7.29 -16.63
CA GLU A 788 -58.21 6.13 -17.04
C GLU A 788 -59.71 6.37 -16.81
N ASP A 789 -60.10 6.96 -15.67
CA ASP A 789 -61.50 7.31 -15.36
C ASP A 789 -62.10 8.36 -16.32
N THR A 790 -61.26 9.12 -17.05
CA THR A 790 -61.73 10.15 -18.00
C THR A 790 -61.91 9.61 -19.44
N ILE A 791 -61.46 8.37 -19.72
CA ILE A 791 -61.49 7.76 -21.07
C ILE A 791 -62.72 6.85 -21.29
N GLU A 792 -63.59 6.67 -20.29
CA GLU A 792 -64.82 5.86 -20.42
C GLU A 792 -65.90 6.43 -21.37
N ASP A 793 -65.71 7.62 -21.96
CA ASP A 793 -66.69 8.20 -22.90
C ASP A 793 -66.07 8.52 -24.28
N GLY A 794 -65.75 7.47 -25.05
CA GLY A 794 -65.66 7.57 -26.52
C GLY A 794 -64.50 6.85 -27.21
N THR A 795 -64.81 5.68 -27.77
CA THR A 795 -64.11 4.97 -28.87
C THR A 795 -62.66 4.54 -28.65
N SER A 796 -62.53 3.23 -28.43
CA SER A 796 -61.33 2.42 -28.65
C SER A 796 -60.86 2.51 -30.10
N ASP A 797 -59.63 2.97 -30.34
CA ASP A 797 -58.75 2.35 -31.34
C ASP A 797 -57.30 2.84 -31.20
N GLY A 798 -56.41 1.88 -30.84
CA GLY A 798 -55.02 1.79 -31.24
C GLY A 798 -54.03 2.90 -30.84
N ALA A 799 -53.45 2.82 -29.63
CA ALA A 799 -52.11 3.36 -29.35
C ALA A 799 -51.56 2.86 -28.00
N ASP A 800 -51.07 1.61 -27.92
CA ASP A 800 -50.47 1.08 -26.68
C ASP A 800 -49.01 0.61 -26.80
N GLU A 801 -48.28 1.08 -27.80
CA GLU A 801 -46.84 0.75 -27.94
C GLU A 801 -45.90 1.98 -27.91
N GLY A 802 -46.38 3.15 -27.48
CA GLY A 802 -45.59 4.40 -27.50
C GLY A 802 -45.21 5.05 -26.15
N LYS A 803 -45.82 4.66 -25.02
CA LYS A 803 -45.75 5.41 -23.74
C LYS A 803 -44.70 4.91 -22.74
N GLN A 804 -43.54 4.44 -23.19
CA GLN A 804 -42.57 3.81 -22.26
C GLN A 804 -41.47 4.73 -21.70
N ASN A 805 -41.41 6.01 -22.11
CA ASN A 805 -40.36 6.96 -21.71
C ASN A 805 -40.91 8.36 -21.36
N GLU A 806 -42.01 8.46 -20.61
CA GLU A 806 -42.43 9.77 -20.07
C GLU A 806 -41.69 10.05 -18.75
N GLU A 807 -41.10 11.24 -18.64
CA GLU A 807 -40.41 11.72 -17.44
C GLU A 807 -41.41 11.88 -16.29
N ILE A 808 -40.95 11.60 -15.06
CA ILE A 808 -41.79 11.72 -13.87
C ILE A 808 -42.27 13.17 -13.68
N VAL A 809 -43.58 13.35 -13.59
CA VAL A 809 -44.16 14.69 -13.39
C VAL A 809 -44.32 15.00 -11.90
N ILE A 810 -43.49 15.89 -11.37
CA ILE A 810 -43.50 16.27 -9.95
C ILE A 810 -44.81 17.04 -9.59
N PRO A 811 -45.45 16.74 -8.44
CA PRO A 811 -46.57 17.53 -7.93
C PRO A 811 -46.21 19.02 -7.73
N PRO A 812 -47.12 19.97 -8.04
CA PRO A 812 -46.80 21.40 -8.03
C PRO A 812 -46.45 21.95 -6.64
N THR A 813 -46.96 21.35 -5.56
CA THR A 813 -46.63 21.72 -4.18
C THR A 813 -45.19 21.36 -3.86
N MET A 814 -44.80 20.11 -4.10
CA MET A 814 -43.45 19.60 -3.88
C MET A 814 -42.42 20.31 -4.79
N ALA A 815 -42.78 20.61 -6.03
CA ALA A 815 -41.95 21.40 -6.93
C ALA A 815 -41.73 22.83 -6.41
N ALA A 816 -42.75 23.46 -5.80
CA ALA A 816 -42.61 24.79 -5.22
C ALA A 816 -41.73 24.80 -3.95
N GLU A 817 -41.76 23.75 -3.13
CA GLU A 817 -40.84 23.59 -1.99
C GLU A 817 -39.38 23.49 -2.45
N GLU A 818 -39.12 22.72 -3.50
CA GLU A 818 -37.77 22.55 -4.07
C GLU A 818 -37.27 23.86 -4.68
N GLU A 819 -38.09 24.51 -5.52
CA GLU A 819 -37.75 25.78 -6.16
C GLU A 819 -37.45 26.87 -5.12
N LEU A 820 -38.23 26.92 -4.03
CA LEU A 820 -38.00 27.85 -2.92
C LEU A 820 -36.61 27.67 -2.30
N LEU A 821 -36.24 26.43 -1.93
CA LEU A 821 -34.95 26.15 -1.30
C LEU A 821 -33.80 26.36 -2.27
N ARG A 822 -33.94 25.92 -3.52
CA ARG A 822 -32.93 26.11 -4.57
C ARG A 822 -32.67 27.59 -4.82
N SER A 823 -33.71 28.40 -5.02
CA SER A 823 -33.57 29.84 -5.20
C SER A 823 -32.98 30.52 -3.97
N LYS A 824 -33.31 30.07 -2.75
CA LYS A 824 -32.70 30.59 -1.51
C LYS A 824 -31.19 30.36 -1.51
N VAL A 825 -30.76 29.11 -1.72
CA VAL A 825 -29.34 28.73 -1.72
C VAL A 825 -28.56 29.47 -2.80
N LEU A 826 -29.05 29.49 -4.04
CA LEU A 826 -28.40 30.22 -5.14
C LEU A 826 -28.34 31.72 -4.86
N SER A 827 -29.41 32.32 -4.30
CA SER A 827 -29.42 33.74 -3.95
C SER A 827 -28.41 34.08 -2.87
N ASP A 828 -28.25 33.21 -1.86
CA ASP A 828 -27.30 33.42 -0.77
C ASP A 828 -25.84 33.31 -1.27
N LEU A 829 -25.54 32.29 -2.09
CA LEU A 829 -24.20 32.09 -2.67
C LEU A 829 -23.80 33.25 -3.59
N LEU A 830 -24.71 33.66 -4.49
CA LEU A 830 -24.44 34.74 -5.43
C LEU A 830 -24.29 36.09 -4.72
N LYS A 831 -25.14 36.36 -3.73
CA LYS A 831 -25.05 37.57 -2.90
C LYS A 831 -23.70 37.65 -2.19
N ASP A 832 -23.25 36.56 -1.58
CA ASP A 832 -21.95 36.51 -0.91
C ASP A 832 -20.78 36.75 -1.86
N SER A 833 -20.87 36.21 -3.08
CA SER A 833 -19.84 36.41 -4.10
C SER A 833 -19.81 37.87 -4.59
N ILE A 834 -20.96 38.50 -4.83
CA ILE A 834 -21.03 39.92 -5.21
C ILE A 834 -20.49 40.83 -4.10
N GLU A 835 -20.83 40.56 -2.83
CA GLU A 835 -20.41 41.39 -1.69
C GLU A 835 -18.88 41.39 -1.46
N ASN A 836 -18.20 40.30 -1.80
CA ASN A 836 -16.77 40.13 -1.51
C ASN A 836 -15.88 40.26 -2.76
N ASP A 837 -16.27 39.66 -3.86
CA ASP A 837 -15.46 39.58 -5.09
C ASP A 837 -15.97 40.55 -6.18
N GLY A 838 -17.19 41.09 -6.03
CA GLY A 838 -17.83 41.98 -7.01
C GLY A 838 -18.52 41.22 -8.15
N GLU A 839 -18.86 41.94 -9.22
CA GLU A 839 -19.36 41.35 -10.47
C GLU A 839 -18.19 40.84 -11.32
N ILE A 840 -18.24 39.59 -11.75
CA ILE A 840 -17.22 38.92 -12.56
C ILE A 840 -17.59 39.01 -14.05
N PHE A 841 -18.86 38.78 -14.38
CA PHE A 841 -19.43 38.73 -15.73
C PHE A 841 -20.30 39.96 -16.05
N GLY A 842 -20.72 40.75 -15.04
CA GLY A 842 -21.47 42.00 -15.17
C GLY A 842 -22.98 41.86 -15.25
N ASN A 843 -23.52 40.65 -15.06
CA ASN A 843 -24.96 40.36 -15.09
C ASN A 843 -25.48 39.75 -13.77
N GLU A 844 -24.62 39.62 -12.76
CA GLU A 844 -24.92 38.92 -11.52
C GLU A 844 -26.03 39.59 -10.70
N ASN A 845 -26.09 40.93 -10.69
CA ASN A 845 -27.17 41.65 -10.02
C ASN A 845 -28.54 41.41 -10.69
N GLU A 846 -28.59 41.26 -12.02
CA GLU A 846 -29.81 40.90 -12.73
C GLU A 846 -30.24 39.47 -12.39
N ILE A 847 -29.29 38.54 -12.37
CA ILE A 847 -29.51 37.15 -11.97
C ILE A 847 -30.03 37.09 -10.53
N LEU A 848 -29.41 37.82 -9.58
CA LEU A 848 -29.84 37.86 -8.18
C LEU A 848 -31.27 38.38 -8.02
N ASN A 849 -31.66 39.40 -8.80
CA ASN A 849 -33.03 39.90 -8.80
C ASN A 849 -34.02 38.86 -9.35
N SER A 850 -33.64 38.13 -10.40
CA SER A 850 -34.45 37.04 -10.96
C SER A 850 -34.61 35.86 -9.99
N LEU A 851 -33.57 35.54 -9.22
CA LEU A 851 -33.58 34.53 -8.16
C LEU A 851 -34.50 34.92 -7.01
N ASN A 852 -34.43 36.18 -6.56
CA ASN A 852 -35.32 36.69 -5.52
C ASN A 852 -36.79 36.69 -5.98
N TRP A 853 -37.05 36.97 -7.26
CA TRP A 853 -38.39 36.86 -7.82
C TRP A 853 -38.88 35.41 -7.86
N SER A 854 -38.02 34.46 -8.25
CA SER A 854 -38.36 33.03 -8.28
C SER A 854 -38.62 32.48 -6.87
N TYR A 855 -37.82 32.91 -5.89
CA TYR A 855 -38.03 32.63 -4.47
C TYR A 855 -39.42 33.08 -3.98
N ASP A 856 -39.76 34.36 -4.19
CA ASP A 856 -41.05 34.90 -3.75
C ASP A 856 -42.23 34.25 -4.52
N LYS A 857 -42.05 33.94 -5.81
CA LYS A 857 -43.06 33.24 -6.62
C LYS A 857 -43.33 31.83 -6.08
N ALA A 858 -42.29 31.06 -5.79
CA ALA A 858 -42.43 29.72 -5.21
C ALA A 858 -43.12 29.78 -3.84
N LEU A 859 -42.72 30.74 -3.00
CA LEU A 859 -43.32 30.97 -1.70
C LEU A 859 -44.82 31.32 -1.77
N LEU A 860 -45.22 32.13 -2.76
CA LEU A 860 -46.63 32.47 -3.00
C LEU A 860 -47.46 31.26 -3.45
N ARG A 861 -46.88 30.31 -4.19
CA ARG A 861 -47.57 29.04 -4.54
C ARG A 861 -47.86 28.20 -3.29
N LEU A 862 -46.88 28.08 -2.39
CA LEU A 862 -47.06 27.39 -1.12
C LEU A 862 -48.06 28.10 -0.22
N PHE A 863 -48.02 29.43 -0.18
CA PHE A 863 -48.99 30.26 0.54
C PHE A 863 -50.42 30.04 0.02
N ALA A 864 -50.61 29.99 -1.30
CA ALA A 864 -51.91 29.69 -1.90
C ALA A 864 -52.42 28.29 -1.54
N GLY A 865 -51.53 27.29 -1.49
CA GLY A 865 -51.84 25.94 -0.99
C GLY A 865 -52.31 25.95 0.47
N ALA A 866 -51.54 26.61 1.35
CA ALA A 866 -51.89 26.73 2.78
C ALA A 866 -53.21 27.49 3.00
N CYS A 867 -53.50 28.51 2.20
CA CYS A 867 -54.78 29.22 2.24
C CYS A 867 -55.95 28.33 1.79
N SER A 868 -55.73 27.48 0.79
CA SER A 868 -56.74 26.53 0.29
C SER A 868 -57.07 25.45 1.33
N GLU A 869 -56.07 25.02 2.12
CA GLU A 869 -56.21 24.09 3.25
C GLU A 869 -56.71 24.77 4.54
N GLN A 870 -56.95 26.09 4.52
CA GLN A 870 -57.34 26.91 5.68
C GLN A 870 -56.35 26.87 6.86
N ASN A 871 -55.08 26.53 6.61
CA ASN A 871 -54.04 26.50 7.64
C ASN A 871 -53.44 27.90 7.87
N MET A 872 -54.08 28.66 8.77
CA MET A 872 -53.69 30.05 9.04
C MET A 872 -52.30 30.21 9.67
N GLU A 873 -51.85 29.25 10.48
CA GLU A 873 -50.55 29.34 11.17
C GLU A 873 -49.40 29.20 10.17
N LEU A 874 -49.48 28.20 9.29
CA LEU A 874 -48.54 27.99 8.20
C LEU A 874 -48.54 29.17 7.21
N ALA A 875 -49.72 29.65 6.83
CA ALA A 875 -49.82 30.81 5.95
C ALA A 875 -49.16 32.06 6.56
N THR A 876 -49.32 32.28 7.87
CA THR A 876 -48.67 33.38 8.59
C THR A 876 -47.15 33.22 8.64
N SER A 877 -46.62 32.00 8.82
CA SER A 877 -45.17 31.78 8.81
C SER A 877 -44.56 32.02 7.43
N LEU A 878 -45.23 31.60 6.35
CA LEU A 878 -44.74 31.80 4.98
C LEU A 878 -44.66 33.29 4.60
N VAL A 879 -45.61 34.11 5.07
CA VAL A 879 -45.60 35.57 4.82
C VAL A 879 -44.35 36.24 5.39
N LYS A 880 -43.87 35.80 6.56
CA LYS A 880 -42.69 36.40 7.21
C LYS A 880 -41.41 36.21 6.39
N GLU A 881 -41.35 35.17 5.57
CA GLU A 881 -40.18 34.80 4.76
C GLU A 881 -40.14 35.51 3.39
N ILE A 882 -41.21 36.17 2.96
CA ILE A 882 -41.28 36.90 1.67
C ILE A 882 -40.23 38.02 1.67
N LYS A 883 -39.49 38.23 0.57
CA LYS A 883 -38.47 39.29 0.50
C LYS A 883 -39.05 40.61 -0.01
N GLN A 884 -39.73 40.60 -1.16
CA GLN A 884 -40.18 41.83 -1.83
C GLN A 884 -41.55 42.33 -1.36
N ASP A 885 -41.71 43.66 -1.28
CA ASP A 885 -43.00 44.29 -0.96
C ASP A 885 -44.08 43.98 -2.01
N LYS A 886 -43.69 43.90 -3.29
CA LYS A 886 -44.60 43.50 -4.38
C LYS A 886 -45.20 42.12 -4.17
N ALA A 887 -44.44 41.18 -3.60
CA ALA A 887 -44.91 39.84 -3.28
C ALA A 887 -45.85 39.84 -2.07
N LEU A 888 -45.62 40.70 -1.06
CA LEU A 888 -46.56 40.89 0.04
C LEU A 888 -47.93 41.39 -0.44
N ILE A 889 -47.96 42.33 -1.40
CA ILE A 889 -49.21 42.80 -2.02
C ILE A 889 -49.94 41.67 -2.73
N ALA A 890 -49.21 40.78 -3.41
CA ALA A 890 -49.81 39.60 -4.04
C ALA A 890 -50.36 38.62 -3.00
N ALA A 891 -49.66 38.40 -1.89
CA ALA A 891 -50.13 37.57 -0.78
C ALA A 891 -51.44 38.12 -0.18
N THR A 892 -51.57 39.45 -0.01
CA THR A 892 -52.81 40.08 0.44
C THR A 892 -53.99 39.74 -0.48
N LYS A 893 -53.82 39.86 -1.80
CA LYS A 893 -54.86 39.52 -2.78
C LYS A 893 -55.24 38.04 -2.75
N ILE A 894 -54.28 37.14 -2.53
CA ILE A 894 -54.53 35.70 -2.39
C ILE A 894 -55.34 35.43 -1.12
N ALA A 895 -54.99 36.06 0.00
CA ALA A 895 -55.71 35.92 1.28
C ALA A 895 -57.13 36.49 1.21
N GLU A 896 -57.33 37.61 0.51
CA GLU A 896 -58.66 38.18 0.22
C GLU A 896 -59.50 37.21 -0.59
N ARG A 897 -58.93 36.61 -1.64
CA ARG A 897 -59.61 35.62 -2.49
C ARG A 897 -59.96 34.33 -1.73
N ALA A 898 -59.15 33.95 -0.74
CA ALA A 898 -59.41 32.81 0.13
C ALA A 898 -60.35 33.13 1.31
N GLU A 899 -60.89 34.35 1.38
CA GLU A 899 -61.82 34.80 2.43
C GLU A 899 -61.23 34.74 3.86
N LEU A 900 -59.92 35.03 4.01
CA LEU A 900 -59.20 35.01 5.30
C LEU A 900 -58.85 36.43 5.81
N PRO A 901 -59.81 37.20 6.38
CA PRO A 901 -59.60 38.61 6.74
C PRO A 901 -58.59 38.82 7.89
N VAL A 902 -58.49 37.85 8.81
CA VAL A 902 -57.51 37.89 9.91
C VAL A 902 -56.07 37.81 9.37
N LEU A 903 -55.87 37.02 8.32
CA LEU A 903 -54.56 36.86 7.68
C LEU A 903 -54.17 38.13 6.92
N VAL A 904 -55.12 38.76 6.21
CA VAL A 904 -54.92 40.06 5.55
C VAL A 904 -54.43 41.11 6.55
N LYS A 905 -55.05 41.18 7.73
CA LYS A 905 -54.60 42.12 8.78
C LYS A 905 -53.16 41.86 9.22
N LYS A 906 -52.79 40.60 9.46
CA LYS A 906 -51.42 40.21 9.84
C LYS A 906 -50.38 40.50 8.75
N ILE A 907 -50.74 40.33 7.48
CA ILE A 907 -49.86 40.66 6.35
C ILE A 907 -49.58 42.17 6.35
N ASN A 908 -50.61 43.00 6.52
CA ASN A 908 -50.45 44.45 6.59
C ASN A 908 -49.64 44.89 7.81
N GLU A 909 -49.87 44.30 8.99
CA GLU A 909 -49.05 44.54 10.19
C GLU A 909 -47.56 44.20 9.95
N THR A 910 -47.28 43.09 9.25
CA THR A 910 -45.90 42.70 8.89
C THR A 910 -45.27 43.69 7.92
N ARG A 911 -46.05 44.19 6.96
CA ARG A 911 -45.61 45.18 5.98
C ARG A 911 -45.31 46.53 6.65
N GLU A 912 -46.17 47.00 7.54
CA GLU A 912 -45.97 48.21 8.35
C GLU A 912 -44.71 48.09 9.21
N ALA A 913 -44.51 46.96 9.90
CA ALA A 913 -43.31 46.71 10.69
C ALA A 913 -42.01 46.81 9.86
N ARG A 914 -42.00 46.28 8.63
CA ARG A 914 -40.84 46.40 7.73
C ARG A 914 -40.60 47.83 7.25
N PHE A 915 -41.66 48.60 7.03
CA PHE A 915 -41.51 50.03 6.71
C PHE A 915 -40.94 50.80 7.89
N GLU A 916 -41.36 50.51 9.12
CA GLU A 916 -40.77 51.12 10.32
C GLU A 916 -39.29 50.76 10.50
N GLU A 917 -38.89 49.53 10.19
CA GLU A 917 -37.49 49.10 10.22
C GLU A 917 -36.64 49.77 9.13
N GLN A 918 -37.17 50.01 7.93
CA GLN A 918 -36.43 50.70 6.87
C GLN A 918 -36.25 52.21 7.09
N ILE A 919 -37.12 52.81 7.90
CA ILE A 919 -37.05 54.24 8.26
C ILE A 919 -36.05 54.48 9.41
N LYS A 920 -35.78 53.45 10.22
CA LYS A 920 -34.77 53.46 11.29
C LYS A 920 -33.38 53.20 10.73
#